data_AF-A0A6I5NTH3-F1
#
_entry.id   AF-A0A6I5NTH3-F1
#
_cell.length_a   1.000
_cell.length_b   1.000
_cell.length_c   1.000
_cell.angle_alpha   90.00
_cell.angle_beta   90.00
_cell.angle_gamma   90.00
#
_symmetry.space_group_name_H-M   'P 1'
#
loop_
_entity.id
_entity.type
_entity.pdbx_description
1 polymer ?
#
loop_
_entity_poly.entity_id
_entity_poly.type
_entity_poly.pdbx_seq_one_letter_code
_entity_poly.pdbx_strand_id
1 'polypeptide(L)'
;MLGYGFINLDLGDSQFLYAKYEVDHQAGFRFYWIASQGNAIAAWSGAKAIAEFLDALPDTVDLTTSMAGNSTLLSLPASPREAFCDIEFSVDRTSQTFSLTVRSDAEFGFSPEGSAHFINLSLTLTQSLDPAQLASSNNPAISLSGTVDVVILGHAVPCTVQLQAAQLVLTPASATDALMPVFPGGELKITAMTLETLSPALASPQVFYAFGSTDEERVYDCAQLGEGDTPPLDLTIQTTAAEAVQRFPGGLALGEHAIAVGQDQSPTEALISAFQDTGAITIAAWLKPERSEQSGPARIVTLSKNTSERYITLGHGGSSGNQRDNYITRLRSDARNANGTGSHQVLETEDFDAPTEPTYVVYTLAPKDDSAHTATFYINGLPNNFKDINTQFSPGDNHPWRVDDPAIKFALGNEVSAFNANGEFVSGNNRGWHGELYEVAIYTSALTRDAIYQRYYPTLNIAGHLTLSNLPAPLNQPLAATLAIETRLVESDGDFDADSIVRLVATHDQPLAVTEQLTFMQSRFEWRTPASRTTPDWTFTEGAVESQLWEDIAIQFNAEAVESAEAPGQFRLVAAEADLDLLVFANSGPLRLTALTLTPQRPDAAQAWQWQMTSATEMAEIQLPRSRDGRPFDWTVDFKLLFDQPDLSPLAIVGERVVLQGTWLGEPLALTGQTESGYFVLRGSRSLSLPFTTSLGDVFAPGTSQKLLAATDIESVMAIDLTVELRSLGFLASGEGNFEWIDDTDTEQTFAVPRFTLTTPPLTPNQLLSAALDTLQAQAATIVADHLRHSEDYYCQVINGITLIYLGDREDATPSAQSCLLDASLLINETLDSEINVGPFKLAAKDDGQLELTIAAPTIDTNYPVTLWQNYTQFLEAVDQAALRPGALTILRHRIAERLAIPLTDSLYYFYGLQPAQGTAELIEEVPLLGAPNAIDLQVGMRLRVDYQTYQFVHPALSSATSGFVGSGTSYYDLTGSRSGTPEVLNFDAFLSQLQPFVTTETTKEGAASSLDTFRVGSQRPYWQLVYPSQTSGSADSLDPEQAATLVGFSTLQDLVTQSDVVKVYFRGRATVIPEIAVFVEGQPTFVSVGTTLGQLLERFVNLPDSDAGAAPSQNDQGPRVSRLLHQGPTGTPAYRFVNLREGADYWDLPLVKGDRILLNC
;
A
#
# COMPACT_ATOMS: atom_id res chain seq x y z
N MET A 1 -25.75 -22.59 -38.85
CA MET A 1 -26.90 -22.32 -39.73
C MET A 1 -27.31 -20.87 -39.60
N LEU A 2 -27.47 -20.15 -40.72
CA LEU A 2 -27.89 -18.74 -40.80
C LEU A 2 -29.42 -18.60 -40.91
N GLY A 3 -30.07 -19.56 -41.57
CA GLY A 3 -31.51 -19.55 -41.81
C GLY A 3 -31.99 -20.77 -42.57
N TYR A 4 -33.29 -20.88 -42.70
CA TYR A 4 -33.94 -21.89 -43.54
C TYR A 4 -35.18 -21.29 -44.19
N GLY A 5 -35.72 -21.96 -45.20
CA GLY A 5 -36.97 -21.55 -45.83
C GLY A 5 -37.53 -22.62 -46.73
N PHE A 6 -38.62 -22.27 -47.41
CA PHE A 6 -39.35 -23.17 -48.27
C PHE A 6 -39.66 -22.53 -49.60
N ILE A 7 -39.58 -23.35 -50.65
CA ILE A 7 -39.89 -22.95 -52.02
C ILE A 7 -40.91 -23.90 -52.63
N ASN A 8 -41.84 -23.32 -53.38
CA ASN A 8 -42.68 -24.05 -54.33
C ASN A 8 -42.25 -23.65 -55.73
N LEU A 9 -41.68 -24.59 -56.47
CA LEU A 9 -41.32 -24.40 -57.87
C LEU A 9 -42.41 -24.99 -58.75
N ASP A 10 -42.99 -24.19 -59.63
CA ASP A 10 -43.81 -24.67 -60.75
C ASP A 10 -42.88 -25.23 -61.83
N LEU A 11 -43.01 -26.51 -62.11
CA LEU A 11 -42.20 -27.21 -63.11
C LEU A 11 -42.90 -27.27 -64.49
N GLY A 12 -44.10 -26.70 -64.62
CA GLY A 12 -44.97 -26.84 -65.78
C GLY A 12 -45.83 -28.11 -65.76
N ASP A 13 -46.82 -28.20 -66.65
CA ASP A 13 -47.71 -29.38 -66.80
C ASP A 13 -48.39 -29.87 -65.50
N SER A 14 -48.82 -28.92 -64.64
CA SER A 14 -49.42 -29.19 -63.32
C SER A 14 -48.49 -29.93 -62.35
N GLN A 15 -47.18 -29.77 -62.52
CA GLN A 15 -46.18 -30.34 -61.64
C GLN A 15 -45.56 -29.27 -60.74
N PHE A 16 -45.41 -29.60 -59.47
CA PHE A 16 -44.81 -28.71 -58.48
C PHE A 16 -43.79 -29.45 -57.64
N LEU A 17 -42.72 -28.75 -57.28
CA LEU A 17 -41.68 -29.20 -56.37
C LEU A 17 -41.75 -28.37 -55.09
N TYR A 18 -42.05 -29.04 -53.97
CA TYR A 18 -41.95 -28.44 -52.64
C TYR A 18 -40.61 -28.86 -52.01
N ALA A 19 -39.75 -27.88 -51.75
CA ALA A 19 -38.43 -28.12 -51.18
C ALA A 19 -38.16 -27.18 -50.00
N LYS A 20 -37.46 -27.71 -49.00
CA LYS A 20 -36.84 -26.92 -47.92
C LYS A 20 -35.43 -26.57 -48.32
N TYR A 21 -35.00 -25.35 -48.03
CA TYR A 21 -33.59 -24.97 -48.11
C TYR A 21 -33.08 -24.55 -46.73
N GLU A 22 -31.81 -24.83 -46.49
CA GLU A 22 -31.06 -24.37 -45.32
C GLU A 22 -29.82 -23.61 -45.80
N VAL A 23 -29.47 -22.54 -45.10
CA VAL A 23 -28.29 -21.74 -45.40
C VAL A 23 -27.34 -21.85 -44.22
N ASP A 24 -26.13 -22.32 -44.47
CA ASP A 24 -25.08 -22.38 -43.46
C ASP A 24 -23.85 -21.56 -43.89
N HIS A 25 -23.28 -20.80 -42.95
CA HIS A 25 -22.12 -19.95 -43.21
C HIS A 25 -20.89 -20.73 -43.71
N GLN A 26 -20.70 -21.97 -43.23
CA GLN A 26 -19.57 -22.81 -43.63
C GLN A 26 -19.96 -23.80 -44.74
N ALA A 27 -21.15 -24.41 -44.67
CA ALA A 27 -21.56 -25.45 -45.61
C ALA A 27 -22.33 -24.96 -46.85
N GLY A 28 -22.71 -23.68 -46.90
CA GLY A 28 -23.46 -23.11 -48.02
C GLY A 28 -24.95 -23.46 -48.00
N PHE A 29 -25.60 -23.36 -49.16
CA PHE A 29 -26.99 -23.75 -49.37
C PHE A 29 -27.14 -25.27 -49.48
N ARG A 30 -28.11 -25.80 -48.75
CA ARG A 30 -28.56 -27.20 -48.82
C ARG A 30 -30.05 -27.25 -49.12
N PHE A 31 -30.45 -28.15 -50.00
CA PHE A 31 -31.83 -28.35 -50.39
C PHE A 31 -32.32 -29.75 -50.04
N TYR A 32 -33.54 -29.84 -49.57
CA TYR A 32 -34.18 -31.07 -49.14
C TYR A 32 -35.50 -31.22 -49.89
N TRP A 33 -35.67 -32.36 -50.53
CA TRP A 33 -36.91 -32.70 -51.22
C TRP A 33 -37.96 -33.11 -50.20
N ILE A 34 -39.13 -32.47 -50.23
CA ILE A 34 -40.25 -32.81 -49.35
C ILE A 34 -41.29 -33.61 -50.13
N ALA A 35 -41.76 -33.05 -51.26
CA ALA A 35 -42.76 -33.70 -52.09
C ALA A 35 -42.75 -33.15 -53.52
N SER A 36 -43.23 -33.95 -54.46
CA SER A 36 -43.59 -33.50 -55.80
C SER A 36 -44.93 -34.09 -56.24
N GLN A 37 -45.74 -33.30 -56.93
CA GLN A 37 -46.89 -33.81 -57.69
C GLN A 37 -46.47 -33.98 -59.15
N GLY A 38 -46.64 -35.19 -59.70
CA GLY A 38 -46.16 -35.58 -61.04
C GLY A 38 -44.78 -36.27 -61.04
N ASN A 39 -44.57 -37.20 -61.99
CA ASN A 39 -43.44 -38.14 -62.01
C ASN A 39 -42.13 -37.61 -62.63
N ALA A 40 -41.90 -36.30 -62.73
CA ALA A 40 -40.77 -35.76 -63.50
C ALA A 40 -39.41 -35.75 -62.78
N ILE A 41 -39.37 -35.71 -61.44
CA ILE A 41 -38.14 -35.67 -60.65
C ILE A 41 -38.09 -36.89 -59.72
N ALA A 42 -36.95 -37.59 -59.68
CA ALA A 42 -36.74 -38.68 -58.74
C ALA A 42 -36.56 -38.14 -57.31
N ALA A 43 -37.23 -38.77 -56.34
CA ALA A 43 -37.08 -38.49 -54.92
C ALA A 43 -35.60 -38.41 -54.48
N TRP A 44 -35.22 -37.37 -53.74
CA TRP A 44 -33.86 -37.27 -53.18
C TRP A 44 -33.77 -38.03 -51.87
N SER A 45 -32.76 -38.90 -51.74
CA SER A 45 -32.35 -39.44 -50.44
C SER A 45 -31.36 -38.45 -49.79
N GLY A 46 -31.86 -37.57 -48.93
CA GLY A 46 -31.05 -36.62 -48.15
C GLY A 46 -30.79 -35.26 -48.82
N ALA A 47 -29.97 -34.44 -48.16
CA ALA A 47 -29.66 -33.06 -48.57
C ALA A 47 -28.85 -33.02 -49.87
N LYS A 48 -29.17 -32.05 -50.74
CA LYS A 48 -28.44 -31.73 -51.97
C LYS A 48 -27.72 -30.39 -51.83
N ALA A 49 -26.45 -30.34 -52.25
CA ALA A 49 -25.74 -29.07 -52.39
C ALA A 49 -26.36 -28.25 -53.54
N ILE A 50 -26.13 -26.94 -53.57
CA ILE A 50 -26.71 -26.06 -54.60
C ILE A 50 -26.45 -26.55 -56.04
N ALA A 51 -25.24 -27.03 -56.36
CA ALA A 51 -24.94 -27.54 -57.71
C ALA A 51 -25.79 -28.78 -58.07
N GLU A 52 -25.93 -29.72 -57.13
CA GLU A 52 -26.74 -30.93 -57.34
C GLU A 52 -28.24 -30.62 -57.42
N PHE A 53 -28.70 -29.60 -56.69
CA PHE A 53 -30.06 -29.09 -56.77
C PHE A 53 -30.33 -28.48 -58.15
N LEU A 54 -29.44 -27.62 -58.64
CA LEU A 54 -29.55 -27.00 -59.96
C LEU A 54 -29.53 -28.04 -61.09
N ASP A 55 -28.68 -29.06 -61.00
CA ASP A 55 -28.60 -30.16 -61.98
C ASP A 55 -29.85 -31.07 -61.98
N ALA A 56 -30.59 -31.11 -60.88
CA ALA A 56 -31.82 -31.92 -60.76
C ALA A 56 -33.06 -31.22 -61.34
N LEU A 57 -33.01 -29.91 -61.58
CA LEU A 57 -34.13 -29.15 -62.12
C LEU A 57 -34.20 -29.29 -63.65
N PRO A 58 -35.40 -29.36 -64.25
CA PRO A 58 -35.56 -29.30 -65.69
C PRO A 58 -35.01 -27.99 -66.28
N ASP A 59 -34.40 -28.05 -67.48
CA ASP A 59 -33.87 -26.88 -68.21
C ASP A 59 -34.92 -25.77 -68.47
N THR A 60 -36.21 -26.09 -68.33
CA THR A 60 -37.35 -25.17 -68.49
C THR A 60 -37.61 -24.29 -67.26
N VAL A 61 -36.99 -24.58 -66.12
CA VAL A 61 -37.16 -23.80 -64.88
C VAL A 61 -36.22 -22.59 -64.90
N ASP A 62 -36.80 -21.39 -64.94
CA ASP A 62 -36.06 -20.13 -64.84
C ASP A 62 -35.97 -19.69 -63.38
N LEU A 63 -34.79 -19.83 -62.78
CA LEU A 63 -34.50 -19.40 -61.41
C LEU A 63 -34.12 -17.91 -61.32
N THR A 64 -34.44 -17.08 -62.32
CA THR A 64 -34.21 -15.62 -62.27
C THR A 64 -35.47 -14.81 -61.92
N THR A 65 -36.61 -15.48 -61.67
CA THR A 65 -37.86 -14.83 -61.29
C THR A 65 -38.05 -14.80 -59.78
N SER A 66 -38.49 -13.67 -59.23
CA SER A 66 -38.98 -13.55 -57.85
C SER A 66 -40.02 -14.63 -57.56
N MET A 67 -39.84 -15.39 -56.49
CA MET A 67 -40.75 -16.46 -56.11
C MET A 67 -41.47 -16.10 -54.81
N ALA A 68 -42.76 -16.40 -54.72
CA ALA A 68 -43.44 -16.40 -53.43
C ALA A 68 -42.90 -17.57 -52.59
N GLY A 69 -42.25 -17.27 -51.48
CA GLY A 69 -41.72 -18.26 -50.56
C GLY A 69 -41.36 -17.62 -49.23
N ASN A 70 -41.18 -18.46 -48.21
CA ASN A 70 -40.87 -18.00 -46.87
C ASN A 70 -39.41 -18.32 -46.54
N SER A 71 -38.67 -17.32 -46.08
CA SER A 71 -37.37 -17.48 -45.44
C SER A 71 -37.49 -17.20 -43.95
N THR A 72 -36.62 -17.77 -43.14
CA THR A 72 -36.47 -17.41 -41.72
C THR A 72 -34.98 -17.28 -41.45
N LEU A 73 -34.56 -16.07 -41.06
CA LEU A 73 -33.21 -15.80 -40.60
C LEU A 73 -33.17 -15.96 -39.08
N LEU A 74 -32.31 -16.85 -38.57
CA LEU A 74 -32.33 -17.21 -37.15
C LEU A 74 -31.94 -16.07 -36.20
N SER A 75 -31.19 -15.09 -36.71
CA SER A 75 -30.77 -13.90 -35.98
C SER A 75 -31.65 -12.68 -36.22
N LEU A 76 -32.65 -12.79 -37.11
CA LEU A 76 -33.61 -11.74 -37.46
C LEU A 76 -35.02 -12.37 -37.47
N PRO A 77 -35.64 -12.60 -36.31
CA PRO A 77 -36.97 -13.21 -36.26
C PRO A 77 -38.05 -12.29 -36.84
N ALA A 78 -39.06 -12.88 -37.48
CA ALA A 78 -40.20 -12.21 -38.11
C ALA A 78 -41.43 -12.10 -37.17
N SER A 79 -41.26 -11.49 -36.00
CA SER A 79 -42.37 -11.23 -35.08
C SER A 79 -42.92 -9.80 -35.24
N PRO A 80 -44.24 -9.56 -35.02
CA PRO A 80 -45.37 -10.49 -35.17
C PRO A 80 -45.82 -10.62 -36.64
N ARG A 81 -45.16 -9.93 -37.58
CA ARG A 81 -45.52 -9.89 -39.00
C ARG A 81 -44.58 -10.77 -39.81
N GLU A 82 -45.14 -11.42 -40.84
CA GLU A 82 -44.38 -12.16 -41.84
C GLU A 82 -43.36 -11.21 -42.52
N ALA A 83 -42.10 -11.26 -42.08
CA ALA A 83 -41.07 -10.41 -42.67
C ALA A 83 -40.49 -10.98 -43.97
N PHE A 84 -41.02 -12.09 -44.51
CA PHE A 84 -40.22 -12.92 -45.41
C PHE A 84 -40.99 -13.53 -46.58
N CYS A 85 -41.99 -12.84 -47.13
CA CYS A 85 -42.77 -13.37 -48.27
C CYS A 85 -42.07 -13.14 -49.62
N ASP A 86 -41.16 -12.16 -49.70
CA ASP A 86 -40.46 -11.78 -50.94
C ASP A 86 -39.03 -12.33 -50.94
N ILE A 87 -38.89 -13.54 -51.47
CA ILE A 87 -37.59 -14.15 -51.74
C ILE A 87 -37.31 -14.21 -53.24
N GLU A 88 -36.08 -13.92 -53.62
CA GLU A 88 -35.61 -13.99 -54.99
C GLU A 88 -34.37 -14.87 -55.06
N PHE A 89 -34.50 -16.01 -55.71
CA PHE A 89 -33.34 -16.79 -56.13
C PHE A 89 -32.83 -16.21 -57.45
N SER A 90 -31.51 -16.24 -57.63
CA SER A 90 -30.88 -15.90 -58.91
C SER A 90 -29.59 -16.69 -59.10
N VAL A 91 -29.35 -17.09 -60.35
CA VAL A 91 -28.11 -17.77 -60.77
C VAL A 91 -27.44 -16.91 -61.84
N ASP A 92 -26.28 -16.32 -61.55
CA ASP A 92 -25.47 -15.67 -62.56
C ASP A 92 -24.43 -16.65 -63.10
N ARG A 93 -24.68 -17.14 -64.32
CA ARG A 93 -23.79 -18.08 -65.03
C ARG A 93 -22.47 -17.44 -65.49
N THR A 94 -22.38 -16.11 -65.55
CA THR A 94 -21.16 -15.40 -65.95
C THR A 94 -20.19 -15.30 -64.78
N SER A 95 -20.68 -14.92 -63.60
CA SER A 95 -19.89 -14.86 -62.37
C SER A 95 -19.82 -16.19 -61.61
N GLN A 96 -20.56 -17.22 -62.05
CA GLN A 96 -20.74 -18.49 -61.35
C GLN A 96 -21.18 -18.29 -59.90
N THR A 97 -22.26 -17.53 -59.70
CA THR A 97 -22.81 -17.27 -58.36
C THR A 97 -24.29 -17.64 -58.27
N PHE A 98 -24.67 -18.08 -57.08
CA PHE A 98 -26.06 -18.27 -56.68
C PHE A 98 -26.38 -17.30 -55.55
N SER A 99 -27.51 -16.62 -55.63
CA SER A 99 -27.91 -15.62 -54.64
C SER A 99 -29.35 -15.85 -54.19
N LEU A 100 -29.57 -15.74 -52.88
CA LEU A 100 -30.88 -15.60 -52.24
C LEU A 100 -31.02 -14.15 -51.75
N THR A 101 -31.94 -13.39 -52.32
CA THR A 101 -32.31 -12.07 -51.83
C THR A 101 -33.60 -12.14 -51.03
N VAL A 102 -33.61 -11.51 -49.86
CA VAL A 102 -34.75 -11.41 -48.95
C VAL A 102 -35.11 -9.94 -48.79
N ARG A 103 -36.36 -9.57 -49.08
CA ARG A 103 -36.85 -8.19 -48.99
C ARG A 103 -38.08 -8.08 -48.10
N SER A 104 -38.19 -6.97 -47.37
CA SER A 104 -39.42 -6.59 -46.65
C SER A 104 -39.44 -5.10 -46.35
N ASP A 105 -40.53 -4.43 -46.74
CA ASP A 105 -40.81 -3.04 -46.36
C ASP A 105 -41.67 -2.95 -45.09
N ALA A 106 -42.15 -4.09 -44.57
CA ALA A 106 -42.96 -4.14 -43.35
C ALA A 106 -42.08 -4.08 -42.10
N GLU A 107 -42.62 -3.53 -41.00
CA GLU A 107 -41.97 -3.58 -39.68
C GLU A 107 -41.95 -5.03 -39.15
N PHE A 108 -40.82 -5.45 -38.58
CA PHE A 108 -40.64 -6.80 -38.05
C PHE A 108 -39.58 -6.85 -36.95
N GLY A 109 -39.49 -8.00 -36.28
CA GLY A 109 -38.48 -8.25 -35.24
C GLY A 109 -38.58 -7.24 -34.11
N PHE A 110 -39.81 -6.97 -33.66
CA PHE A 110 -40.04 -6.11 -32.51
C PHE A 110 -39.37 -6.72 -31.28
N SER A 111 -38.84 -5.90 -30.38
CA SER A 111 -38.51 -6.27 -29.01
C SER A 111 -39.79 -6.46 -28.17
N PRO A 112 -39.75 -7.13 -27.01
CA PRO A 112 -40.89 -7.34 -26.11
C PRO A 112 -41.89 -6.19 -25.95
N GLU A 113 -41.43 -4.97 -25.69
CA GLU A 113 -42.24 -3.76 -25.52
C GLU A 113 -42.27 -2.86 -26.77
N GLY A 114 -41.61 -3.28 -27.85
CA GLY A 114 -41.51 -2.51 -29.09
C GLY A 114 -40.56 -1.30 -29.04
N SER A 115 -39.66 -1.21 -28.05
CA SER A 115 -38.57 -0.20 -28.04
C SER A 115 -37.66 -0.30 -29.26
N ALA A 116 -37.49 -1.49 -29.84
CA ALA A 116 -36.70 -1.68 -31.05
C ALA A 116 -37.44 -2.57 -32.05
N HIS A 117 -37.26 -2.29 -33.34
CA HIS A 117 -37.72 -3.13 -34.45
C HIS A 117 -36.93 -2.81 -35.72
N PHE A 118 -37.18 -3.57 -36.79
CA PHE A 118 -36.53 -3.41 -38.09
C PHE A 118 -37.54 -3.05 -39.19
N ILE A 119 -37.09 -2.30 -40.19
CA ILE A 119 -37.86 -1.95 -41.40
C ILE A 119 -36.91 -1.85 -42.61
N ASN A 120 -37.45 -1.84 -43.84
CA ASN A 120 -36.70 -1.67 -45.10
C ASN A 120 -35.58 -2.72 -45.29
N LEU A 121 -35.88 -3.98 -45.03
CA LEU A 121 -34.95 -5.09 -45.18
C LEU A 121 -34.68 -5.35 -46.67
N SER A 122 -33.39 -5.41 -47.03
CA SER A 122 -32.93 -5.91 -48.32
C SER A 122 -31.58 -6.60 -48.13
N LEU A 123 -31.59 -7.93 -48.04
CA LEU A 123 -30.41 -8.75 -47.80
C LEU A 123 -30.18 -9.72 -48.95
N THR A 124 -28.94 -9.82 -49.43
CA THR A 124 -28.54 -10.82 -50.44
C THR A 124 -27.46 -11.72 -49.86
N LEU A 125 -27.77 -13.02 -49.79
CA LEU A 125 -26.84 -14.10 -49.46
C LEU A 125 -26.32 -14.71 -50.76
N THR A 126 -25.00 -14.70 -50.97
CA THR A 126 -24.36 -15.15 -52.21
C THR A 126 -23.42 -16.32 -51.94
N GLN A 127 -23.46 -17.34 -52.78
CA GLN A 127 -22.55 -18.48 -52.80
C GLN A 127 -21.88 -18.60 -54.18
N SER A 128 -20.58 -18.89 -54.21
CA SER A 128 -19.89 -19.26 -55.45
C SER A 128 -20.23 -20.69 -55.89
N LEU A 129 -20.45 -20.88 -57.19
CA LEU A 129 -20.65 -22.17 -57.85
C LEU A 129 -19.33 -22.77 -58.39
N ASP A 130 -18.20 -22.05 -58.30
CA ASP A 130 -16.90 -22.55 -58.73
C ASP A 130 -16.36 -23.62 -57.74
N PRO A 131 -16.19 -24.88 -58.17
CA PRO A 131 -15.68 -25.95 -57.31
C PRO A 131 -14.30 -25.66 -56.68
N ALA A 132 -13.46 -24.84 -57.35
CA ALA A 132 -12.14 -24.48 -56.84
C ALA A 132 -12.22 -23.51 -55.65
N GLN A 133 -13.24 -22.65 -55.59
CA GLN A 133 -13.45 -21.71 -54.49
C GLN A 133 -14.10 -22.40 -53.27
N LEU A 134 -15.01 -23.35 -53.52
CA LEU A 134 -15.69 -24.14 -52.49
C LEU A 134 -14.77 -25.12 -51.74
N ALA A 135 -13.65 -25.54 -52.34
CA ALA A 135 -12.70 -26.48 -51.73
C ALA A 135 -11.71 -25.84 -50.75
N SER A 136 -11.69 -24.51 -50.63
CA SER A 136 -10.79 -23.81 -49.71
C SER A 136 -11.40 -23.76 -48.30
N SER A 137 -10.83 -24.49 -47.34
CA SER A 137 -11.33 -24.59 -45.95
C SER A 137 -11.31 -23.28 -45.14
N ASN A 138 -10.78 -22.20 -45.72
CA ASN A 138 -10.54 -20.92 -45.03
C ASN A 138 -11.50 -19.80 -45.44
N ASN A 139 -12.38 -20.01 -46.44
CA ASN A 139 -13.38 -19.01 -46.83
C ASN A 139 -14.78 -19.46 -46.42
N PRO A 140 -15.64 -18.56 -45.91
CA PRO A 140 -17.04 -18.87 -45.70
C PRO A 140 -17.70 -19.17 -47.05
N ALA A 141 -18.57 -20.19 -47.09
CA ALA A 141 -19.29 -20.58 -48.30
C ALA A 141 -20.34 -19.54 -48.72
N ILE A 142 -20.76 -18.68 -47.77
CA ILE A 142 -21.74 -17.63 -47.96
C ILE A 142 -21.12 -16.26 -47.67
N SER A 143 -21.26 -15.32 -48.61
CA SER A 143 -21.10 -13.89 -48.35
C SER A 143 -22.47 -13.22 -48.23
N LEU A 144 -22.62 -12.27 -47.31
CA LEU A 144 -23.86 -11.54 -47.09
C LEU A 144 -23.62 -10.05 -47.21
N SER A 145 -24.51 -9.37 -47.93
CA SER A 145 -24.53 -7.91 -48.04
C SER A 145 -25.95 -7.41 -48.16
N GLY A 146 -26.22 -6.21 -47.63
CA GLY A 146 -27.53 -5.60 -47.78
C GLY A 146 -27.73 -4.41 -46.84
N THR A 147 -28.97 -3.99 -46.70
CA THR A 147 -29.39 -2.90 -45.84
C THR A 147 -30.59 -3.28 -44.99
N VAL A 148 -30.70 -2.65 -43.83
CA VAL A 148 -31.88 -2.68 -42.95
C VAL A 148 -31.87 -1.41 -42.10
N ASP A 149 -33.03 -0.86 -41.82
CA ASP A 149 -33.15 0.24 -40.88
C ASP A 149 -33.50 -0.34 -39.50
N VAL A 150 -32.72 0.03 -38.48
CA VAL A 150 -32.98 -0.35 -37.09
C VAL A 150 -33.67 0.82 -36.42
N VAL A 151 -34.91 0.65 -36.00
CA VAL A 151 -35.65 1.67 -35.26
C VAL A 151 -35.45 1.42 -33.78
N ILE A 152 -34.85 2.36 -33.06
CA ILE A 152 -34.59 2.28 -31.61
C ILE A 152 -35.24 3.48 -30.95
N LEU A 153 -36.18 3.26 -30.03
CA LEU A 153 -36.90 4.29 -29.30
C LEU A 153 -37.49 5.36 -30.26
N GLY A 154 -38.08 4.89 -31.37
CA GLY A 154 -38.65 5.74 -32.43
C GLY A 154 -37.64 6.38 -33.39
N HIS A 155 -36.34 6.21 -33.19
CA HIS A 155 -35.29 6.74 -34.05
C HIS A 155 -34.81 5.68 -35.05
N ALA A 156 -35.03 5.92 -36.34
CA ALA A 156 -34.58 5.01 -37.41
C ALA A 156 -33.10 5.25 -37.74
N VAL A 157 -32.30 4.19 -37.66
CA VAL A 157 -30.87 4.16 -37.98
C VAL A 157 -30.67 3.29 -39.22
N PRO A 158 -30.53 3.88 -40.42
CA PRO A 158 -30.20 3.15 -41.63
C PRO A 158 -28.86 2.43 -41.49
N CYS A 159 -28.84 1.12 -41.75
CA CYS A 159 -27.65 0.28 -41.59
C CYS A 159 -27.31 -0.49 -42.85
N THR A 160 -26.00 -0.70 -43.03
CA THR A 160 -25.47 -1.75 -43.91
C THR A 160 -25.27 -3.02 -43.09
N VAL A 161 -25.54 -4.18 -43.70
CA VAL A 161 -25.46 -5.49 -43.04
C VAL A 161 -24.28 -6.26 -43.59
N GLN A 162 -23.46 -6.78 -42.68
CA GLN A 162 -22.33 -7.65 -42.98
C GLN A 162 -22.36 -8.89 -42.08
N LEU A 163 -21.70 -9.95 -42.55
CA LEU A 163 -21.53 -11.18 -41.80
C LEU A 163 -20.09 -11.28 -41.29
N GLN A 164 -19.92 -11.27 -39.97
CA GLN A 164 -18.62 -11.37 -39.32
C GLN A 164 -18.67 -12.49 -38.28
N ALA A 165 -17.77 -13.48 -38.39
CA ALA A 165 -17.72 -14.63 -37.46
C ALA A 165 -19.08 -15.32 -37.24
N ALA A 166 -19.87 -15.50 -38.33
CA ALA A 166 -21.22 -16.05 -38.32
C ALA A 166 -22.31 -15.21 -37.60
N GLN A 167 -22.02 -13.95 -37.25
CA GLN A 167 -22.99 -12.99 -36.70
C GLN A 167 -23.29 -11.86 -37.69
N LEU A 168 -24.53 -11.38 -37.68
CA LEU A 168 -24.91 -10.19 -38.45
C LEU A 168 -24.48 -8.94 -37.69
N VAL A 169 -23.60 -8.16 -38.32
CA VAL A 169 -23.14 -6.86 -37.84
C VAL A 169 -23.79 -5.79 -38.71
N LEU A 170 -24.56 -4.93 -38.06
CA LEU A 170 -25.27 -3.80 -38.62
C LEU A 170 -24.45 -2.53 -38.34
N THR A 171 -23.97 -1.87 -39.39
CA THR A 171 -23.18 -0.64 -39.26
C THR A 171 -23.98 0.53 -39.83
N PRO A 172 -24.13 1.64 -39.08
CA PRO A 172 -24.83 2.83 -39.58
C PRO A 172 -24.28 3.30 -40.93
N ALA A 173 -25.17 3.64 -41.87
CA ALA A 173 -24.82 3.99 -43.25
C ALA A 173 -24.06 5.32 -43.35
N SER A 174 -24.28 6.24 -42.40
CA SER A 174 -23.57 7.51 -42.31
C SER A 174 -23.31 7.92 -40.86
N ALA A 175 -22.37 8.86 -40.65
CA ALA A 175 -22.05 9.36 -39.32
C ALA A 175 -23.18 10.19 -38.69
N THR A 176 -24.09 10.76 -39.50
CA THR A 176 -25.26 11.49 -39.01
C THR A 176 -26.37 10.57 -38.55
N ASP A 177 -26.55 9.44 -39.24
CA ASP A 177 -27.56 8.43 -38.89
C ASP A 177 -27.22 7.70 -37.59
N ALA A 178 -25.94 7.72 -37.19
CA ALA A 178 -25.43 7.10 -35.98
C ALA A 178 -25.75 7.87 -34.69
N LEU A 179 -26.27 9.11 -34.76
CA LEU A 179 -26.39 9.99 -33.60
C LEU A 179 -27.78 9.88 -32.95
N MET A 180 -27.81 9.38 -31.72
CA MET A 180 -29.01 9.29 -30.91
C MET A 180 -28.91 10.22 -29.68
N PRO A 181 -29.86 11.15 -29.47
CA PRO A 181 -29.83 12.02 -28.31
C PRO A 181 -30.11 11.24 -27.01
N VAL A 182 -29.30 11.49 -25.99
CA VAL A 182 -29.45 10.92 -24.64
C VAL A 182 -29.60 12.07 -23.67
N PHE A 183 -30.81 12.25 -23.15
CA PHE A 183 -31.05 13.30 -22.19
C PHE A 183 -30.73 12.84 -20.77
N PRO A 184 -30.38 13.77 -19.88
CA PRO A 184 -29.99 15.14 -20.18
C PRO A 184 -28.51 15.28 -20.62
N GLY A 185 -28.24 16.03 -21.69
CA GLY A 185 -26.90 16.55 -22.03
C GLY A 185 -25.93 15.66 -22.84
N GLY A 186 -26.35 14.43 -23.21
CA GLY A 186 -25.53 13.46 -23.93
C GLY A 186 -25.95 13.20 -25.39
N GLU A 187 -25.00 12.76 -26.21
CA GLU A 187 -25.25 12.24 -27.56
C GLU A 187 -24.54 10.90 -27.72
N LEU A 188 -25.30 9.84 -27.98
CA LEU A 188 -24.77 8.51 -28.27
C LEU A 188 -24.51 8.40 -29.76
N LYS A 189 -23.25 8.24 -30.14
CA LYS A 189 -22.86 7.85 -31.49
C LYS A 189 -22.77 6.33 -31.58
N ILE A 190 -23.76 5.69 -32.18
CA ILE A 190 -23.79 4.24 -32.43
C ILE A 190 -22.69 3.90 -33.44
N THR A 191 -21.83 2.94 -33.11
CA THR A 191 -20.72 2.51 -33.99
C THR A 191 -21.01 1.19 -34.67
N ALA A 192 -21.65 0.27 -33.95
CA ALA A 192 -22.06 -1.03 -34.48
C ALA A 192 -23.23 -1.59 -33.66
N MET A 193 -24.04 -2.39 -34.32
CA MET A 193 -25.10 -3.17 -33.71
C MET A 193 -24.92 -4.63 -34.12
N THR A 194 -24.92 -5.54 -33.17
CA THR A 194 -24.70 -6.97 -33.42
C THR A 194 -25.95 -7.74 -33.02
N LEU A 195 -26.38 -8.61 -33.92
CA LEU A 195 -27.48 -9.55 -33.65
C LEU A 195 -26.90 -10.84 -33.09
N GLU A 196 -27.15 -11.06 -31.82
CA GLU A 196 -26.64 -12.22 -31.11
C GLU A 196 -27.54 -13.44 -31.28
N THR A 197 -26.90 -14.59 -31.20
CA THR A 197 -27.55 -15.90 -31.19
C THR A 197 -27.43 -16.43 -29.76
N LEU A 198 -28.50 -16.35 -28.98
CA LEU A 198 -28.52 -16.82 -27.59
C LEU A 198 -28.41 -18.34 -27.49
N SER A 199 -28.91 -19.06 -28.50
CA SER A 199 -28.78 -20.52 -28.59
C SER A 199 -28.21 -20.94 -29.96
N PRO A 200 -26.93 -21.36 -30.02
CA PRO A 200 -26.23 -21.63 -31.29
C PRO A 200 -26.74 -22.86 -32.06
N ALA A 201 -27.56 -23.70 -31.42
CA ALA A 201 -28.24 -24.83 -32.05
C ALA A 201 -29.67 -24.94 -31.52
N LEU A 202 -30.63 -24.47 -32.31
CA LEU A 202 -32.03 -24.86 -32.11
C LEU A 202 -32.10 -26.39 -32.27
N ALA A 203 -32.63 -27.09 -31.27
CA ALA A 203 -32.87 -28.53 -31.38
C ALA A 203 -33.67 -28.81 -32.65
N SER A 204 -33.37 -29.87 -33.39
CA SER A 204 -34.22 -30.26 -34.51
C SER A 204 -35.56 -30.77 -33.96
N PRO A 205 -36.69 -30.31 -34.51
CA PRO A 205 -37.98 -30.87 -34.13
C PRO A 205 -38.06 -32.35 -34.54
N GLN A 206 -38.84 -33.13 -33.81
CA GLN A 206 -39.24 -34.48 -34.20
C GLN A 206 -40.28 -34.44 -35.32
N VAL A 207 -41.12 -33.39 -35.35
CA VAL A 207 -42.14 -33.15 -36.38
C VAL A 207 -42.26 -31.63 -36.62
N PHE A 208 -42.35 -31.20 -37.88
CA PHE A 208 -42.39 -29.80 -38.26
C PHE A 208 -43.31 -29.51 -39.45
N TYR A 209 -44.35 -28.71 -39.25
CA TYR A 209 -45.28 -28.29 -40.30
C TYR A 209 -45.15 -26.78 -40.55
N ALA A 210 -44.74 -26.40 -41.75
CA ALA A 210 -44.59 -25.00 -42.17
C ALA A 210 -45.67 -24.52 -43.15
N PHE A 211 -46.65 -25.39 -43.47
CA PHE A 211 -47.84 -25.12 -44.30
C PHE A 211 -47.61 -24.45 -45.67
N GLY A 212 -46.38 -24.42 -46.18
CA GLY A 212 -46.05 -23.76 -47.44
C GLY A 212 -46.51 -24.51 -48.70
N SER A 213 -46.85 -25.80 -48.61
CA SER A 213 -47.25 -26.59 -49.78
C SER A 213 -48.64 -26.20 -50.32
N THR A 214 -48.78 -26.24 -51.65
CA THR A 214 -50.05 -26.04 -52.37
C THR A 214 -50.91 -27.30 -52.47
N ASP A 215 -50.49 -28.43 -51.90
CA ASP A 215 -51.23 -29.69 -51.93
C ASP A 215 -52.54 -29.60 -51.13
N GLU A 216 -53.68 -29.73 -51.80
CA GLU A 216 -55.00 -29.57 -51.18
C GLU A 216 -55.34 -30.67 -50.14
N GLU A 217 -54.73 -31.85 -50.23
CA GLU A 217 -55.09 -33.01 -49.40
C GLU A 217 -54.07 -33.31 -48.29
N ARG A 218 -52.81 -32.86 -48.43
CA ARG A 218 -51.71 -33.26 -47.53
C ARG A 218 -50.98 -32.10 -46.88
N VAL A 219 -50.61 -32.26 -45.61
CA VAL A 219 -49.65 -31.41 -44.90
C VAL A 219 -48.39 -32.22 -44.66
N TYR A 220 -47.28 -31.77 -45.20
CA TYR A 220 -46.02 -32.51 -45.16
C TYR A 220 -45.22 -32.19 -43.89
N ASP A 221 -44.63 -33.22 -43.28
CA ASP A 221 -43.67 -33.08 -42.19
C ASP A 221 -42.27 -32.74 -42.73
N CYS A 222 -41.74 -31.60 -42.30
CA CYS A 222 -40.50 -30.98 -42.74
C CYS A 222 -39.33 -31.19 -41.75
N ALA A 223 -39.50 -31.98 -40.69
CA ALA A 223 -38.53 -32.11 -39.60
C ALA A 223 -37.29 -32.96 -39.94
N GLN A 224 -37.49 -34.13 -40.54
CA GLN A 224 -36.46 -35.18 -40.64
C GLN A 224 -36.14 -35.58 -42.08
N LEU A 225 -35.80 -34.59 -42.92
CA LEU A 225 -35.41 -34.85 -44.29
C LEU A 225 -33.94 -35.30 -44.33
N GLY A 226 -33.68 -36.61 -44.22
CA GLY A 226 -32.38 -37.22 -44.55
C GLY A 226 -31.73 -38.14 -43.51
N GLU A 227 -32.35 -38.42 -42.36
CA GLU A 227 -31.81 -39.34 -41.36
C GLU A 227 -32.88 -40.33 -40.87
N GLY A 228 -32.67 -41.64 -41.11
CA GLY A 228 -33.48 -42.73 -40.55
C GLY A 228 -34.36 -43.50 -41.56
N ASP A 229 -34.80 -44.69 -41.15
CA ASP A 229 -35.74 -45.56 -41.91
C ASP A 229 -37.23 -45.25 -41.62
N THR A 230 -37.53 -44.31 -40.71
CA THR A 230 -38.90 -43.95 -40.32
C THR A 230 -39.49 -42.94 -41.31
N PRO A 231 -40.69 -43.17 -41.87
CA PRO A 231 -41.33 -42.21 -42.77
C PRO A 231 -41.72 -40.91 -42.03
N PRO A 232 -41.83 -39.77 -42.75
CA PRO A 232 -42.30 -38.50 -42.17
C PRO A 232 -43.75 -38.61 -41.67
N LEU A 233 -44.11 -37.87 -40.63
CA LEU A 233 -45.49 -37.82 -40.12
C LEU A 233 -46.37 -36.88 -40.96
N ASP A 234 -46.58 -37.22 -42.22
CA ASP A 234 -47.49 -36.45 -43.09
C ASP A 234 -48.94 -36.56 -42.59
N LEU A 235 -49.67 -35.44 -42.67
CA LEU A 235 -51.08 -35.37 -42.30
C LEU A 235 -51.98 -35.34 -43.51
N THR A 236 -53.11 -36.03 -43.44
CA THR A 236 -54.19 -35.95 -44.42
C THR A 236 -55.27 -35.01 -43.91
N ILE A 237 -55.66 -34.05 -44.75
CA ILE A 237 -56.79 -33.17 -44.48
C ILE A 237 -58.08 -33.94 -44.76
N GLN A 238 -58.96 -34.02 -43.75
CA GLN A 238 -60.31 -34.54 -43.88
C GLN A 238 -61.30 -33.40 -43.60
N THR A 239 -62.25 -33.21 -44.52
CA THR A 239 -63.28 -32.18 -44.38
C THR A 239 -64.60 -32.61 -45.01
N THR A 240 -65.72 -32.17 -44.41
CA THR A 240 -67.07 -32.24 -45.03
C THR A 240 -67.55 -30.89 -45.57
N ALA A 241 -66.77 -29.83 -45.38
CA ALA A 241 -67.09 -28.46 -45.77
C ALA A 241 -65.85 -27.78 -46.35
N ALA A 242 -65.85 -27.50 -47.66
CA ALA A 242 -64.67 -26.97 -48.34
C ALA A 242 -64.21 -25.62 -47.75
N GLU A 243 -65.14 -24.80 -47.26
CA GLU A 243 -64.90 -23.54 -46.59
C GLU A 243 -64.23 -23.67 -45.21
N ALA A 244 -64.21 -24.87 -44.63
CA ALA A 244 -63.54 -25.13 -43.35
C ALA A 244 -62.03 -25.35 -43.50
N VAL A 245 -61.50 -25.31 -44.74
CA VAL A 245 -60.08 -25.39 -45.06
C VAL A 245 -59.73 -24.27 -46.02
N GLN A 246 -58.77 -23.42 -45.64
CA GLN A 246 -58.22 -22.42 -46.55
C GLN A 246 -56.69 -22.45 -46.49
N ARG A 247 -56.05 -22.64 -47.64
CA ARG A 247 -54.60 -22.47 -47.78
C ARG A 247 -54.27 -21.06 -48.26
N PHE A 248 -53.16 -20.54 -47.79
CA PHE A 248 -52.56 -19.29 -48.25
C PHE A 248 -51.03 -19.41 -48.15
N PRO A 249 -50.25 -18.52 -48.77
CA PRO A 249 -48.78 -18.60 -48.72
C PRO A 249 -48.30 -18.68 -47.27
N GLY A 250 -47.68 -19.81 -46.90
CA GLY A 250 -47.14 -20.00 -45.55
C GLY A 250 -48.13 -20.41 -44.45
N GLY A 251 -49.39 -20.71 -44.77
CA GLY A 251 -50.36 -21.06 -43.73
C GLY A 251 -51.59 -21.87 -44.15
N LEU A 252 -52.27 -22.39 -43.13
CA LEU A 252 -53.44 -23.25 -43.21
C LEU A 252 -54.49 -22.80 -42.20
N ALA A 253 -55.65 -22.33 -42.68
CA ALA A 253 -56.82 -22.10 -41.85
C ALA A 253 -57.66 -23.39 -41.73
N LEU A 254 -58.07 -23.71 -40.51
CA LEU A 254 -58.95 -24.84 -40.21
C LEU A 254 -60.16 -24.34 -39.41
N GLY A 255 -61.33 -24.92 -39.69
CA GLY A 255 -62.58 -24.69 -38.96
C GLY A 255 -63.20 -25.98 -38.40
N GLU A 256 -64.41 -25.86 -37.84
CA GLU A 256 -65.08 -26.95 -37.09
C GLU A 256 -65.18 -28.28 -37.85
N HIS A 257 -65.40 -28.21 -39.17
CA HIS A 257 -65.66 -29.37 -40.04
C HIS A 257 -64.42 -29.90 -40.75
N ALA A 258 -63.21 -29.55 -40.27
CA ALA A 258 -61.95 -30.01 -40.84
C ALA A 258 -61.02 -30.58 -39.76
N ILE A 259 -60.10 -31.45 -40.16
CA ILE A 259 -58.98 -31.96 -39.35
C ILE A 259 -57.80 -32.30 -40.27
N ALA A 260 -56.56 -32.05 -39.84
CA ALA A 260 -55.38 -32.64 -40.47
C ALA A 260 -54.85 -33.74 -39.55
N VAL A 261 -54.84 -35.00 -40.00
CA VAL A 261 -54.58 -36.17 -39.15
C VAL A 261 -53.62 -37.17 -39.80
N GLY A 262 -52.69 -37.70 -39.00
CA GLY A 262 -51.76 -38.76 -39.42
C GLY A 262 -52.51 -40.07 -39.69
N GLN A 263 -52.28 -40.67 -40.85
CA GLN A 263 -52.88 -41.97 -41.22
C GLN A 263 -51.92 -43.14 -40.97
N ASP A 264 -50.62 -42.93 -41.14
CA ASP A 264 -49.60 -43.91 -40.83
C ASP A 264 -49.32 -43.91 -39.32
N GLN A 265 -49.29 -45.10 -38.74
CA GLN A 265 -49.05 -45.29 -37.31
C GLN A 265 -47.55 -45.21 -36.97
N SER A 266 -46.67 -45.65 -37.87
CA SER A 266 -45.22 -45.76 -37.56
C SER A 266 -44.56 -44.43 -37.16
N PRO A 267 -44.83 -43.29 -37.82
CA PRO A 267 -44.25 -42.01 -37.39
C PRO A 267 -44.86 -41.49 -36.07
N THR A 268 -46.12 -41.84 -35.79
CA THR A 268 -46.77 -41.53 -34.50
C THR A 268 -46.13 -42.33 -33.36
N GLU A 269 -45.84 -43.61 -33.59
CA GLU A 269 -45.13 -44.49 -32.65
C GLU A 269 -43.71 -43.98 -32.36
N ALA A 270 -43.01 -43.49 -33.39
CA ALA A 270 -41.68 -42.89 -33.25
C ALA A 270 -41.71 -41.64 -32.37
N LEU A 271 -42.69 -40.74 -32.57
CA LEU A 271 -42.87 -39.56 -31.72
C LEU A 271 -43.15 -39.94 -30.26
N ILE A 272 -44.00 -40.95 -30.02
CA ILE A 272 -44.30 -41.45 -28.67
C ILE A 272 -43.04 -42.04 -28.02
N SER A 273 -42.31 -42.88 -28.75
CA SER A 273 -41.08 -43.53 -28.27
C SER A 273 -40.02 -42.49 -27.91
N ALA A 274 -39.83 -41.48 -28.76
CA ALA A 274 -38.89 -40.41 -28.51
C ALA A 274 -39.25 -39.58 -27.26
N PHE A 275 -40.54 -39.37 -26.96
CA PHE A 275 -40.96 -38.77 -25.69
C PHE A 275 -40.67 -39.68 -24.49
N GLN A 276 -40.92 -40.99 -24.60
CA GLN A 276 -40.60 -41.94 -23.51
C GLN A 276 -39.10 -41.95 -23.17
N ASP A 277 -38.27 -41.83 -24.20
CA ASP A 277 -36.81 -41.85 -24.05
C ASP A 277 -36.27 -40.60 -23.36
N THR A 278 -36.88 -39.42 -23.61
CA THR A 278 -36.37 -38.14 -23.11
C THR A 278 -37.11 -37.61 -21.88
N GLY A 279 -38.36 -38.03 -21.66
CA GLY A 279 -39.26 -37.44 -20.66
C GLY A 279 -39.58 -35.96 -20.91
N ALA A 280 -39.18 -35.41 -22.05
CA ALA A 280 -39.26 -33.98 -22.35
C ALA A 280 -40.02 -33.76 -23.66
N ILE A 281 -40.89 -32.75 -23.70
CA ILE A 281 -41.60 -32.39 -24.92
C ILE A 281 -41.81 -30.88 -25.01
N THR A 282 -41.69 -30.34 -26.21
CA THR A 282 -42.10 -28.98 -26.54
C THR A 282 -43.09 -29.00 -27.69
N ILE A 283 -44.21 -28.30 -27.53
CA ILE A 283 -45.16 -27.99 -28.61
C ILE A 283 -45.03 -26.50 -28.88
N ALA A 284 -44.58 -26.12 -30.07
CA ALA A 284 -44.52 -24.73 -30.51
C ALA A 284 -45.46 -24.53 -31.69
N ALA A 285 -46.28 -23.48 -31.65
CA ALA A 285 -47.22 -23.16 -32.71
C ALA A 285 -47.25 -21.65 -32.97
N TRP A 286 -47.02 -21.25 -34.23
CA TRP A 286 -47.40 -19.94 -34.72
C TRP A 286 -48.82 -20.02 -35.26
N LEU A 287 -49.72 -19.27 -34.64
CA LEU A 287 -51.15 -19.36 -34.93
C LEU A 287 -51.84 -18.01 -34.81
N LYS A 288 -52.99 -17.85 -35.45
CA LYS A 288 -53.87 -16.70 -35.30
C LYS A 288 -55.30 -17.22 -35.12
N PRO A 289 -55.88 -17.10 -33.91
CA PRO A 289 -57.26 -17.45 -33.68
C PRO A 289 -58.20 -16.60 -34.55
N GLU A 290 -59.25 -17.21 -35.12
CA GLU A 290 -60.31 -16.47 -35.81
C GLU A 290 -61.08 -15.55 -34.83
N ARG A 291 -61.13 -15.97 -33.56
CA ARG A 291 -61.84 -15.31 -32.45
C ARG A 291 -61.08 -15.53 -31.14
N SER A 292 -61.18 -14.56 -30.24
CA SER A 292 -60.51 -14.59 -28.94
C SER A 292 -61.03 -15.71 -28.04
N GLU A 293 -62.33 -16.01 -28.05
CA GLU A 293 -62.92 -17.11 -27.28
C GLU A 293 -63.24 -18.35 -28.13
N GLN A 294 -62.87 -19.54 -27.64
CA GLN A 294 -63.22 -20.84 -28.26
C GLN A 294 -63.92 -21.78 -27.26
N SER A 295 -64.77 -22.69 -27.75
CA SER A 295 -65.39 -23.71 -26.90
C SER A 295 -64.38 -24.81 -26.57
N GLY A 296 -63.85 -24.76 -25.34
CA GLY A 296 -62.58 -25.39 -25.00
C GLY A 296 -62.62 -26.83 -24.46
N PRO A 297 -61.46 -27.53 -24.44
CA PRO A 297 -60.29 -27.17 -25.23
C PRO A 297 -60.60 -27.51 -26.70
N ALA A 298 -60.62 -26.51 -27.57
CA ALA A 298 -60.61 -26.71 -29.01
C ALA A 298 -59.19 -27.15 -29.41
N ARG A 299 -59.04 -28.12 -30.31
CA ARG A 299 -57.74 -28.76 -30.58
C ARG A 299 -56.94 -27.93 -31.57
N ILE A 300 -55.85 -27.33 -31.10
CA ILE A 300 -54.83 -26.76 -31.98
C ILE A 300 -53.92 -27.92 -32.42
N VAL A 301 -53.35 -28.63 -31.43
CA VAL A 301 -52.52 -29.84 -31.61
C VAL A 301 -53.01 -30.92 -30.66
N THR A 302 -53.13 -32.17 -31.12
CA THR A 302 -53.49 -33.28 -30.25
C THR A 302 -52.80 -34.58 -30.65
N LEU A 303 -52.37 -35.33 -29.64
CA LEU A 303 -52.00 -36.74 -29.74
C LEU A 303 -53.03 -37.51 -28.92
N SER A 304 -54.06 -38.00 -29.59
CA SER A 304 -55.25 -38.52 -28.92
C SER A 304 -55.95 -39.61 -29.70
N LYS A 305 -56.85 -40.30 -29.01
CA LYS A 305 -57.75 -41.29 -29.59
C LYS A 305 -59.15 -40.71 -29.76
N ASN A 306 -59.61 -39.96 -28.75
CA ASN A 306 -60.93 -39.33 -28.74
C ASN A 306 -61.00 -38.23 -27.66
N THR A 307 -62.19 -37.64 -27.50
CA THR A 307 -62.48 -36.58 -26.50
C THR A 307 -62.29 -36.98 -25.02
N SER A 308 -62.05 -38.26 -24.72
CA SER A 308 -61.86 -38.79 -23.36
C SER A 308 -60.51 -39.47 -23.12
N GLU A 309 -59.76 -39.80 -24.18
CA GLU A 309 -58.49 -40.53 -24.11
C GLU A 309 -57.43 -39.82 -24.96
N ARG A 310 -56.39 -39.29 -24.31
CA ARG A 310 -55.31 -38.54 -24.97
C ARG A 310 -53.97 -38.71 -24.25
N TYR A 311 -52.89 -38.43 -24.97
CA TYR A 311 -51.55 -38.32 -24.41
C TYR A 311 -51.19 -36.87 -24.14
N ILE A 312 -51.36 -36.02 -25.14
CA ILE A 312 -51.17 -34.57 -24.99
C ILE A 312 -52.12 -33.79 -25.91
N THR A 313 -52.54 -32.61 -25.47
CA THR A 313 -53.29 -31.66 -26.29
C THR A 313 -52.81 -30.25 -25.97
N LEU A 314 -52.53 -29.45 -27.00
CA LEU A 314 -52.55 -27.99 -26.94
C LEU A 314 -53.91 -27.52 -27.50
N GLY A 315 -54.62 -26.72 -26.73
CA GLY A 315 -55.93 -26.22 -27.13
C GLY A 315 -56.22 -24.80 -26.67
N HIS A 316 -57.36 -24.30 -27.13
CA HIS A 316 -57.86 -22.96 -26.85
C HIS A 316 -59.24 -23.07 -26.19
N GLY A 317 -59.47 -22.28 -25.15
CA GLY A 317 -60.71 -22.23 -24.37
C GLY A 317 -60.67 -23.08 -23.10
N GLY A 318 -61.77 -23.08 -22.35
CA GLY A 318 -61.78 -23.64 -21.00
C GLY A 318 -61.75 -25.16 -20.92
N SER A 319 -61.21 -25.72 -19.83
CA SER A 319 -61.11 -27.17 -19.58
C SER A 319 -62.43 -27.94 -19.41
N SER A 320 -63.61 -27.35 -19.66
CA SER A 320 -64.91 -28.03 -19.45
C SER A 320 -65.93 -27.81 -20.57
N GLY A 321 -65.48 -27.46 -21.78
CA GLY A 321 -66.40 -27.11 -22.87
C GLY A 321 -66.82 -25.65 -22.90
N ASN A 322 -66.38 -24.86 -21.91
CA ASN A 322 -66.75 -23.46 -21.76
C ASN A 322 -66.00 -22.60 -22.78
N GLN A 323 -66.67 -21.54 -23.25
CA GLN A 323 -66.03 -20.48 -24.01
C GLN A 323 -65.10 -19.69 -23.09
N ARG A 324 -63.82 -19.65 -23.45
CA ARG A 324 -62.78 -18.85 -22.81
C ARG A 324 -61.73 -18.48 -23.85
N ASP A 325 -60.91 -17.53 -23.49
CA ASP A 325 -59.84 -16.90 -24.25
C ASP A 325 -58.43 -17.38 -23.89
N ASN A 326 -58.31 -18.36 -22.98
CA ASN A 326 -57.02 -18.90 -22.56
C ASN A 326 -56.53 -20.05 -23.47
N TYR A 327 -55.21 -20.23 -23.57
CA TYR A 327 -54.64 -21.49 -24.07
C TYR A 327 -54.53 -22.49 -22.92
N ILE A 328 -54.62 -23.77 -23.26
CA ILE A 328 -54.64 -24.87 -22.31
C ILE A 328 -53.90 -26.07 -22.85
N THR A 329 -53.11 -26.71 -21.99
CA THR A 329 -52.58 -28.04 -22.25
C THR A 329 -53.21 -29.07 -21.34
N ARG A 330 -53.35 -30.28 -21.89
CA ARG A 330 -53.70 -31.48 -21.12
C ARG A 330 -52.65 -32.52 -21.37
N LEU A 331 -52.08 -33.05 -20.30
CA LEU A 331 -51.00 -34.02 -20.35
C LEU A 331 -51.40 -35.28 -19.58
N ARG A 332 -51.24 -36.44 -20.19
CA ARG A 332 -51.41 -37.72 -19.48
C ARG A 332 -50.11 -38.11 -18.78
N SER A 333 -50.18 -38.32 -17.47
CA SER A 333 -49.10 -38.87 -16.64
C SER A 333 -49.59 -40.10 -15.86
N ASP A 334 -48.81 -40.62 -14.90
CA ASP A 334 -49.18 -41.80 -14.08
C ASP A 334 -50.43 -41.63 -13.19
N ALA A 335 -51.02 -40.42 -13.11
CA ALA A 335 -52.29 -40.25 -12.41
C ALA A 335 -53.45 -40.97 -13.15
N ARG A 336 -54.46 -41.45 -12.42
CA ARG A 336 -55.51 -42.39 -12.90
C ARG A 336 -56.45 -41.89 -14.02
N ASN A 337 -56.21 -40.75 -14.64
CA ASN A 337 -57.12 -40.16 -15.64
C ASN A 337 -56.52 -40.20 -17.06
N ALA A 338 -57.10 -41.01 -17.93
CA ALA A 338 -56.71 -41.15 -19.34
C ALA A 338 -56.95 -39.88 -20.20
N ASN A 339 -57.69 -38.90 -19.67
CA ASN A 339 -58.02 -37.65 -20.35
C ASN A 339 -57.06 -36.49 -19.99
N GLY A 340 -56.10 -36.72 -19.08
CA GLY A 340 -55.14 -35.69 -18.66
C GLY A 340 -55.78 -34.48 -17.97
N THR A 341 -56.92 -34.65 -17.28
CA THR A 341 -57.65 -33.54 -16.63
C THR A 341 -57.47 -33.49 -15.12
N GLY A 342 -56.48 -34.18 -14.56
CA GLY A 342 -56.12 -34.01 -13.15
C GLY A 342 -55.68 -32.57 -12.87
N SER A 343 -55.91 -32.07 -11.65
CA SER A 343 -55.50 -30.70 -11.26
C SER A 343 -54.01 -30.44 -11.43
N HIS A 344 -53.16 -31.48 -11.51
CA HIS A 344 -51.71 -31.38 -11.74
C HIS A 344 -51.29 -31.65 -13.20
N GLN A 345 -52.24 -31.96 -14.10
CA GLN A 345 -52.02 -32.36 -15.49
C GLN A 345 -52.50 -31.33 -16.52
N VAL A 346 -53.21 -30.31 -16.03
CA VAL A 346 -53.69 -29.18 -16.81
C VAL A 346 -52.86 -27.95 -16.47
N LEU A 347 -52.33 -27.31 -17.50
CA LEU A 347 -51.76 -25.97 -17.44
C LEU A 347 -52.61 -25.08 -18.36
N GLU A 348 -52.93 -23.89 -17.88
CA GLU A 348 -53.68 -22.87 -18.62
C GLU A 348 -52.83 -21.60 -18.62
N THR A 349 -52.94 -20.76 -19.65
CA THR A 349 -52.35 -19.41 -19.59
C THR A 349 -53.02 -18.60 -18.47
N GLU A 350 -52.24 -17.77 -17.79
CA GLU A 350 -52.69 -16.90 -16.70
C GLU A 350 -52.75 -15.44 -17.19
N ASP A 351 -53.80 -14.73 -16.78
CA ASP A 351 -54.06 -13.31 -17.13
C ASP A 351 -53.76 -12.97 -18.60
N PHE A 352 -54.20 -13.85 -19.51
CA PHE A 352 -53.95 -13.74 -20.94
C PHE A 352 -55.22 -14.00 -21.74
N ASP A 353 -55.60 -13.00 -22.54
CA ASP A 353 -56.70 -13.07 -23.49
C ASP A 353 -56.12 -13.33 -24.89
N ALA A 354 -56.42 -14.47 -25.50
CA ALA A 354 -55.93 -14.81 -26.83
C ALA A 354 -56.35 -13.74 -27.86
N PRO A 355 -55.41 -13.09 -28.55
CA PRO A 355 -55.72 -12.05 -29.51
C PRO A 355 -56.15 -12.67 -30.85
N THR A 356 -56.76 -11.86 -31.72
CA THR A 356 -57.08 -12.25 -33.12
C THR A 356 -55.97 -11.85 -34.09
N GLU A 357 -54.72 -11.92 -33.63
CA GLU A 357 -53.50 -11.59 -34.37
C GLU A 357 -52.46 -12.73 -34.25
N PRO A 358 -51.44 -12.79 -35.13
CA PRO A 358 -50.42 -13.83 -35.06
C PRO A 358 -49.77 -13.90 -33.67
N THR A 359 -49.81 -15.07 -33.07
CA THR A 359 -49.32 -15.37 -31.72
C THR A 359 -48.43 -16.61 -31.78
N TYR A 360 -47.28 -16.55 -31.11
CA TYR A 360 -46.41 -17.70 -30.92
C TYR A 360 -46.67 -18.35 -29.57
N VAL A 361 -47.28 -19.53 -29.58
CA VAL A 361 -47.64 -20.27 -28.37
C VAL A 361 -46.72 -21.46 -28.22
N VAL A 362 -46.00 -21.52 -27.11
CA VAL A 362 -45.10 -22.65 -26.80
C VAL A 362 -45.45 -23.26 -25.46
N TYR A 363 -45.63 -24.58 -25.44
CA TYR A 363 -45.70 -25.37 -24.23
C TYR A 363 -44.44 -26.22 -24.12
N THR A 364 -43.77 -26.18 -22.98
CA THR A 364 -42.65 -27.06 -22.65
C THR A 364 -43.01 -27.95 -21.47
N LEU A 365 -42.48 -29.16 -21.47
CA LEU A 365 -42.43 -30.06 -20.33
C LEU A 365 -40.97 -30.49 -20.15
N ALA A 366 -40.34 -30.06 -19.06
CA ALA A 366 -38.95 -30.34 -18.76
C ALA A 366 -38.85 -31.27 -17.53
N PRO A 367 -38.06 -32.35 -17.56
CA PRO A 367 -37.70 -33.09 -16.36
C PRO A 367 -37.02 -32.18 -15.34
N LYS A 368 -37.46 -32.23 -14.08
CA LYS A 368 -36.88 -31.48 -12.96
C LYS A 368 -36.06 -32.40 -12.05
N ASP A 369 -36.63 -33.55 -11.71
CA ASP A 369 -36.00 -34.67 -11.01
C ASP A 369 -36.69 -35.99 -11.41
N ASP A 370 -36.26 -37.13 -10.83
CA ASP A 370 -36.79 -38.48 -11.14
C ASP A 370 -38.32 -38.63 -10.92
N SER A 371 -38.98 -37.66 -10.28
CA SER A 371 -40.40 -37.72 -9.90
C SER A 371 -41.23 -36.50 -10.31
N ALA A 372 -40.60 -35.48 -10.90
CA ALA A 372 -41.23 -34.20 -11.19
C ALA A 372 -40.80 -33.64 -12.54
N HIS A 373 -41.75 -32.99 -13.21
CA HIS A 373 -41.51 -32.20 -14.42
C HIS A 373 -41.99 -30.78 -14.19
N THR A 374 -41.39 -29.80 -14.86
CA THR A 374 -41.92 -28.44 -14.92
C THR A 374 -42.55 -28.23 -16.28
N ALA A 375 -43.84 -27.95 -16.28
CA ALA A 375 -44.59 -27.54 -17.46
C ALA A 375 -44.66 -26.01 -17.52
N THR A 376 -44.33 -25.41 -18.67
CA THR A 376 -44.32 -23.95 -18.83
C THR A 376 -44.95 -23.54 -20.14
N PHE A 377 -45.85 -22.56 -20.09
CA PHE A 377 -46.34 -21.81 -21.24
C PHE A 377 -45.45 -20.60 -21.50
N TYR A 378 -45.14 -20.40 -22.77
CA TYR A 378 -44.58 -19.17 -23.30
C TYR A 378 -45.53 -18.62 -24.35
N ILE A 379 -45.76 -17.31 -24.28
CA ILE A 379 -46.53 -16.56 -25.27
C ILE A 379 -45.60 -15.52 -25.87
N ASN A 380 -45.53 -15.50 -27.21
CA ASN A 380 -44.70 -14.56 -27.96
C ASN A 380 -43.24 -14.56 -27.50
N GLY A 381 -42.69 -15.70 -27.10
CA GLY A 381 -41.30 -15.80 -26.63
C GLY A 381 -41.08 -15.54 -25.14
N LEU A 382 -42.08 -15.03 -24.41
CA LEU A 382 -42.00 -14.76 -22.97
C LEU A 382 -42.72 -15.82 -22.14
N PRO A 383 -42.21 -16.21 -20.95
CA PRO A 383 -42.93 -17.10 -20.05
C PRO A 383 -44.23 -16.45 -19.55
N ASN A 384 -45.33 -17.20 -19.53
CA ASN A 384 -46.65 -16.75 -19.06
C ASN A 384 -47.09 -17.47 -17.78
N ASN A 385 -47.13 -18.82 -17.79
CA ASN A 385 -47.50 -19.61 -16.62
C ASN A 385 -46.66 -20.87 -16.55
N PHE A 386 -46.38 -21.37 -15.34
CA PHE A 386 -45.67 -22.63 -15.14
C PHE A 386 -46.27 -23.44 -13.99
N LYS A 387 -45.99 -24.74 -14.00
CA LYS A 387 -46.50 -25.67 -13.00
C LYS A 387 -45.61 -26.88 -12.86
N ASP A 388 -45.29 -27.22 -11.62
CA ASP A 388 -44.65 -28.51 -11.32
C ASP A 388 -45.68 -29.64 -11.37
N ILE A 389 -45.42 -30.60 -12.24
CA ILE A 389 -46.14 -31.85 -12.42
C ILE A 389 -45.45 -32.90 -11.56
N ASN A 390 -45.90 -33.00 -10.30
CA ASN A 390 -45.39 -33.96 -9.30
C ASN A 390 -46.01 -35.36 -9.47
N THR A 391 -45.95 -35.88 -10.69
CA THR A 391 -46.41 -37.24 -11.03
C THR A 391 -45.38 -37.89 -11.93
N GLN A 392 -45.05 -39.16 -11.66
CA GLN A 392 -44.07 -39.91 -12.44
C GLN A 392 -44.56 -40.20 -13.88
N PHE A 393 -43.60 -40.48 -14.76
CA PHE A 393 -43.79 -41.21 -16.00
C PHE A 393 -43.09 -42.56 -15.83
N SER A 394 -43.86 -43.60 -15.53
CA SER A 394 -43.30 -44.93 -15.30
C SER A 394 -42.57 -45.44 -16.55
N PRO A 395 -41.38 -46.04 -16.44
CA PRO A 395 -40.63 -46.52 -17.61
C PRO A 395 -41.23 -47.81 -18.20
N GLY A 396 -40.86 -48.11 -19.44
CA GLY A 396 -41.20 -49.36 -20.14
C GLY A 396 -42.71 -49.56 -20.34
N ASP A 397 -43.18 -50.80 -20.24
CA ASP A 397 -44.58 -51.18 -20.51
C ASP A 397 -45.61 -50.50 -19.58
N ASN A 398 -45.17 -49.90 -18.47
CA ASN A 398 -46.05 -49.17 -17.56
C ASN A 398 -46.23 -47.69 -17.96
N HIS A 399 -45.48 -47.19 -18.93
CA HIS A 399 -45.50 -45.79 -19.34
C HIS A 399 -46.90 -45.32 -19.74
N PRO A 400 -47.40 -44.18 -19.22
CA PRO A 400 -48.79 -43.77 -19.40
C PRO A 400 -49.18 -43.54 -20.88
N TRP A 401 -48.18 -43.35 -21.74
CA TRP A 401 -48.32 -43.33 -23.19
C TRP A 401 -47.83 -44.66 -23.75
N ARG A 402 -48.70 -45.48 -24.31
CA ARG A 402 -48.35 -46.73 -25.01
C ARG A 402 -47.93 -46.43 -26.45
N VAL A 403 -46.82 -47.05 -26.89
CA VAL A 403 -46.34 -46.95 -28.27
C VAL A 403 -47.30 -47.69 -29.21
N ASP A 404 -47.74 -48.88 -28.84
CA ASP A 404 -48.48 -49.83 -29.68
C ASP A 404 -50.01 -49.63 -29.72
N ASP A 405 -50.52 -48.42 -29.43
CA ASP A 405 -51.96 -48.12 -29.53
C ASP A 405 -52.31 -47.50 -30.90
N PRO A 406 -52.87 -48.28 -31.86
CA PRO A 406 -53.17 -47.79 -33.21
C PRO A 406 -54.34 -46.81 -33.25
N ALA A 407 -55.04 -46.60 -32.13
CA ALA A 407 -56.12 -45.64 -32.03
C ALA A 407 -55.63 -44.24 -31.64
N ILE A 408 -54.39 -44.11 -31.14
CA ILE A 408 -53.76 -42.82 -30.86
C ILE A 408 -53.17 -42.27 -32.15
N LYS A 409 -53.63 -41.09 -32.56
CA LYS A 409 -53.14 -40.38 -33.75
C LYS A 409 -52.74 -38.96 -33.40
N PHE A 410 -51.76 -38.43 -34.14
CA PHE A 410 -51.45 -37.01 -34.15
C PHE A 410 -52.42 -36.27 -35.09
N ALA A 411 -52.97 -35.14 -34.64
CA ALA A 411 -53.84 -34.31 -35.43
C ALA A 411 -53.76 -32.81 -35.08
N LEU A 412 -54.14 -31.98 -36.05
CA LEU A 412 -54.25 -30.53 -35.97
C LEU A 412 -55.68 -30.07 -36.25
N GLY A 413 -56.11 -29.00 -35.57
CA GLY A 413 -57.39 -28.30 -35.81
C GLY A 413 -58.64 -28.98 -35.27
N ASN A 414 -58.62 -30.26 -34.91
CA ASN A 414 -59.78 -30.97 -34.34
C ASN A 414 -59.41 -32.22 -33.54
N GLU A 415 -60.41 -32.90 -32.98
CA GLU A 415 -60.26 -34.18 -32.29
C GLU A 415 -60.22 -35.35 -33.28
N VAL A 416 -59.38 -36.35 -33.03
CA VAL A 416 -59.23 -37.54 -33.91
C VAL A 416 -60.55 -38.26 -34.15
N SER A 417 -61.46 -38.28 -33.16
CA SER A 417 -62.79 -38.88 -33.26
C SER A 417 -63.85 -38.02 -33.98
N ALA A 418 -63.46 -36.85 -34.53
CA ALA A 418 -64.38 -35.98 -35.27
C ALA A 418 -64.84 -36.59 -36.60
N PHE A 419 -64.07 -37.54 -37.15
CA PHE A 419 -64.44 -38.31 -38.33
C PHE A 419 -64.47 -39.79 -37.99
N ASN A 420 -65.50 -40.51 -38.47
CA ASN A 420 -65.55 -41.95 -38.32
C ASN A 420 -64.66 -42.66 -39.37
N ALA A 421 -64.55 -43.98 -39.28
CA ALA A 421 -63.72 -44.77 -40.21
C ALA A 421 -64.15 -44.66 -41.69
N ASN A 422 -65.37 -44.17 -41.97
CA ASN A 422 -65.87 -43.93 -43.33
C ASN A 422 -65.63 -42.50 -43.82
N GLY A 423 -64.98 -41.64 -43.02
CA GLY A 423 -64.74 -40.23 -43.36
C GLY A 423 -65.93 -39.31 -43.13
N GLU A 424 -66.95 -39.73 -42.37
CA GLU A 424 -68.11 -38.90 -42.05
C GLU A 424 -67.88 -38.09 -40.76
N PHE A 425 -68.27 -36.82 -40.77
CA PHE A 425 -68.16 -35.93 -39.61
C PHE A 425 -69.15 -36.29 -38.49
N VAL A 426 -68.67 -36.38 -37.25
CA VAL A 426 -69.41 -36.77 -36.05
C VAL A 426 -69.52 -35.58 -35.10
N SER A 427 -70.64 -34.86 -35.17
CA SER A 427 -70.84 -33.61 -34.43
C SER A 427 -70.63 -33.72 -32.91
N GLY A 428 -71.02 -34.81 -32.26
CA GLY A 428 -70.86 -35.00 -30.81
C GLY A 428 -69.42 -35.25 -30.34
N ASN A 429 -68.51 -35.59 -31.26
CA ASN A 429 -67.13 -35.97 -30.97
C ASN A 429 -66.11 -34.92 -31.42
N ASN A 430 -66.56 -33.81 -32.00
CA ASN A 430 -65.69 -32.75 -32.49
C ASN A 430 -65.22 -31.81 -31.38
N ARG A 431 -64.04 -31.22 -31.56
CA ARG A 431 -63.45 -30.14 -30.75
C ARG A 431 -62.70 -29.20 -31.69
N GLY A 432 -63.38 -28.74 -32.73
CA GLY A 432 -62.78 -27.94 -33.78
C GLY A 432 -62.22 -26.62 -33.25
N TRP A 433 -60.98 -26.33 -33.61
CA TRP A 433 -60.36 -25.02 -33.42
C TRP A 433 -60.54 -24.18 -34.68
N HIS A 434 -60.88 -22.91 -34.49
CA HIS A 434 -61.10 -21.96 -35.57
C HIS A 434 -59.97 -20.95 -35.62
N GLY A 435 -59.14 -21.04 -36.66
CA GLY A 435 -58.04 -20.11 -36.85
C GLY A 435 -57.07 -20.55 -37.93
N GLU A 436 -55.99 -19.78 -38.04
CA GLU A 436 -54.91 -19.92 -39.01
C GLU A 436 -53.66 -20.49 -38.32
N LEU A 437 -53.03 -21.50 -38.91
CA LEU A 437 -51.73 -22.04 -38.50
C LEU A 437 -50.66 -21.63 -39.52
N TYR A 438 -49.53 -21.11 -39.03
CA TYR A 438 -48.36 -20.73 -39.85
C TYR A 438 -47.18 -21.66 -39.61
N GLU A 439 -47.05 -22.20 -38.39
CA GLU A 439 -46.00 -23.15 -38.04
C GLU A 439 -46.49 -24.04 -36.89
N VAL A 440 -46.21 -25.35 -36.95
CA VAL A 440 -46.36 -26.26 -35.80
C VAL A 440 -45.13 -27.16 -35.71
N ALA A 441 -44.45 -27.13 -34.57
CA ALA A 441 -43.25 -27.92 -34.31
C ALA A 441 -43.38 -28.70 -33.00
N ILE A 442 -43.03 -29.98 -33.03
CA ILE A 442 -42.95 -30.84 -31.84
C ILE A 442 -41.50 -31.25 -31.62
N TYR A 443 -40.97 -30.96 -30.45
CA TYR A 443 -39.63 -31.37 -30.04
C TYR A 443 -39.75 -32.41 -28.93
N THR A 444 -38.94 -33.45 -28.97
CA THR A 444 -38.80 -34.43 -27.88
C THR A 444 -37.72 -33.98 -26.88
N SER A 445 -37.55 -32.66 -26.76
CA SER A 445 -36.71 -31.97 -25.80
C SER A 445 -37.47 -30.76 -25.27
N ALA A 446 -37.17 -30.31 -24.05
CA ALA A 446 -37.65 -29.03 -23.56
C ALA A 446 -36.79 -27.90 -24.15
N LEU A 447 -37.37 -27.05 -25.00
CA LEU A 447 -36.65 -25.88 -25.49
C LEU A 447 -36.35 -24.93 -24.32
N THR A 448 -35.15 -24.36 -24.32
CA THR A 448 -34.76 -23.38 -23.30
C THR A 448 -35.51 -22.07 -23.51
N ARG A 449 -35.64 -21.28 -22.43
CA ARG A 449 -36.20 -19.93 -22.50
C ARG A 449 -35.55 -19.09 -23.60
N ASP A 450 -34.23 -19.14 -23.71
CA ASP A 450 -33.48 -18.34 -24.68
C ASP A 450 -33.72 -18.80 -26.13
N ALA A 451 -33.88 -20.11 -26.37
CA ALA A 451 -34.23 -20.64 -27.68
C ALA A 451 -35.64 -20.22 -28.11
N ILE A 452 -36.59 -20.19 -27.16
CA ILE A 452 -37.97 -19.74 -27.39
C ILE A 452 -38.01 -18.22 -27.58
N TYR A 453 -37.25 -17.46 -26.79
CA TYR A 453 -37.12 -16.02 -26.92
C TYR A 453 -36.56 -15.63 -28.28
N GLN A 454 -35.42 -16.21 -28.69
CA GLN A 454 -34.77 -15.89 -29.96
C GLN A 454 -35.62 -16.24 -31.19
N ARG A 455 -36.55 -17.20 -31.07
CA ARG A 455 -37.52 -17.53 -32.13
C ARG A 455 -38.52 -16.39 -32.41
N TYR A 456 -38.78 -15.54 -31.42
CA TYR A 456 -39.72 -14.43 -31.53
C TYR A 456 -39.01 -13.07 -31.54
N TYR A 457 -38.10 -12.82 -30.62
CA TYR A 457 -37.45 -11.53 -30.42
C TYR A 457 -36.00 -11.50 -30.93
N PRO A 458 -35.55 -10.39 -31.55
CA PRO A 458 -34.13 -10.22 -31.84
C PRO A 458 -33.35 -10.04 -30.53
N THR A 459 -32.08 -10.44 -30.54
CA THR A 459 -31.14 -10.09 -29.47
C THR A 459 -30.17 -9.06 -30.00
N LEU A 460 -30.50 -7.78 -29.78
CA LEU A 460 -29.78 -6.65 -30.34
C LEU A 460 -28.82 -6.06 -29.29
N ASN A 461 -27.52 -6.16 -29.57
CA ASN A 461 -26.48 -5.49 -28.77
C ASN A 461 -25.95 -4.28 -29.51
N ILE A 462 -26.01 -3.12 -28.86
CA ILE A 462 -25.68 -1.83 -29.47
C ILE A 462 -24.45 -1.27 -28.76
N ALA A 463 -23.40 -1.02 -29.54
CA ALA A 463 -22.17 -0.38 -29.09
C ALA A 463 -22.04 1.01 -29.71
N GLY A 464 -21.44 1.93 -28.97
CA GLY A 464 -21.23 3.29 -29.43
C GLY A 464 -20.29 4.07 -28.54
N HIS A 465 -20.29 5.38 -28.73
CA HIS A 465 -19.62 6.32 -27.85
C HIS A 465 -20.59 7.39 -27.37
N LEU A 466 -20.69 7.58 -26.05
CA LEU A 466 -21.48 8.64 -25.44
C LEU A 466 -20.60 9.87 -25.23
N THR A 467 -21.02 11.02 -25.75
CA THR A 467 -20.37 12.31 -25.49
C THR A 467 -21.25 13.13 -24.56
N LEU A 468 -20.68 13.64 -23.46
CA LEU A 468 -21.38 14.45 -22.46
C LEU A 468 -20.94 15.92 -22.60
N SER A 469 -21.70 16.70 -23.36
CA SER A 469 -21.30 18.05 -23.82
C SER A 469 -21.30 19.13 -22.73
N ASN A 470 -21.94 18.85 -21.59
CA ASN A 470 -22.14 19.74 -20.46
C ASN A 470 -21.22 19.43 -19.26
N LEU A 471 -20.14 18.67 -19.48
CA LEU A 471 -19.14 18.35 -18.46
C LEU A 471 -17.79 19.00 -18.76
N PRO A 472 -16.93 19.20 -17.73
CA PRO A 472 -15.54 19.57 -17.93
C PRO A 472 -14.72 18.41 -18.52
N ALA A 473 -13.56 18.74 -19.09
CA ALA A 473 -12.54 17.73 -19.39
C ALA A 473 -12.13 16.97 -18.10
N PRO A 474 -11.84 15.66 -18.18
CA PRO A 474 -11.79 14.84 -19.39
C PRO A 474 -13.10 14.10 -19.74
N LEU A 475 -14.15 14.23 -18.93
CA LEU A 475 -15.44 13.51 -19.15
C LEU A 475 -16.29 14.08 -20.30
N ASN A 476 -15.86 15.17 -20.92
CA ASN A 476 -16.45 15.71 -22.14
C ASN A 476 -15.98 15.02 -23.44
N GLN A 477 -15.11 14.01 -23.32
CA GLN A 477 -14.64 13.20 -24.44
C GLN A 477 -15.59 12.01 -24.69
N PRO A 478 -15.52 11.36 -25.86
CA PRO A 478 -16.34 10.18 -26.14
C PRO A 478 -16.01 9.02 -25.20
N LEU A 479 -16.98 8.59 -24.40
CA LEU A 479 -16.90 7.43 -23.51
C LEU A 479 -17.42 6.19 -24.25
N ALA A 480 -16.81 5.02 -24.07
CA ALA A 480 -17.33 3.80 -24.66
C ALA A 480 -18.71 3.51 -24.08
N ALA A 481 -19.70 3.17 -24.90
CA ALA A 481 -21.07 3.01 -24.45
C ALA A 481 -21.71 1.74 -25.00
N THR A 482 -22.53 1.11 -24.16
CA THR A 482 -23.34 -0.06 -24.51
C THR A 482 -24.80 0.26 -24.21
N LEU A 483 -25.67 -0.01 -25.16
CA LEU A 483 -27.10 0.18 -25.06
C LEU A 483 -27.79 -1.18 -25.13
N ALA A 484 -28.41 -1.58 -24.03
CA ALA A 484 -29.14 -2.82 -23.90
C ALA A 484 -30.65 -2.53 -24.02
N ILE A 485 -31.30 -3.20 -24.96
CA ILE A 485 -32.73 -3.04 -25.22
C ILE A 485 -33.50 -3.96 -24.29
N GLU A 486 -34.46 -3.39 -23.55
CA GLU A 486 -35.48 -4.12 -22.79
C GLU A 486 -34.92 -5.20 -21.87
N THR A 487 -33.91 -4.84 -21.09
CA THR A 487 -33.37 -5.73 -20.06
C THR A 487 -34.41 -5.89 -18.96
N ARG A 488 -34.88 -7.12 -18.77
CA ARG A 488 -35.65 -7.48 -17.59
C ARG A 488 -34.71 -7.41 -16.38
N LEU A 489 -35.02 -6.56 -15.40
CA LEU A 489 -34.32 -6.60 -14.12
C LEU A 489 -34.53 -8.00 -13.54
N VAL A 490 -33.45 -8.77 -13.43
CA VAL A 490 -33.48 -10.09 -12.81
C VAL A 490 -33.62 -9.86 -11.32
N GLU A 491 -34.85 -9.80 -10.82
CA GLU A 491 -35.11 -10.04 -9.41
C GLU A 491 -35.50 -11.51 -9.20
N SER A 492 -34.70 -12.13 -8.34
CA SER A 492 -34.89 -13.44 -7.76
C SER A 492 -36.17 -13.46 -6.91
N ASP A 493 -37.30 -13.84 -7.51
CA ASP A 493 -38.38 -14.61 -6.89
C ASP A 493 -39.68 -14.43 -7.67
N GLY A 494 -39.78 -15.03 -8.86
CA GLY A 494 -41.06 -15.41 -9.48
C GLY A 494 -42.12 -14.33 -9.73
N ASP A 495 -41.84 -13.06 -9.44
CA ASP A 495 -42.73 -11.93 -9.68
C ASP A 495 -42.52 -11.44 -11.11
N PHE A 496 -43.59 -11.43 -11.89
CA PHE A 496 -43.52 -11.10 -13.31
C PHE A 496 -43.54 -9.59 -13.59
N ASP A 497 -43.67 -8.75 -12.56
CA ASP A 497 -43.77 -7.30 -12.65
C ASP A 497 -42.42 -6.57 -12.47
N ALA A 498 -41.53 -6.68 -13.45
CA ALA A 498 -40.44 -5.73 -13.61
C ALA A 498 -40.66 -4.92 -14.89
N ASP A 499 -40.97 -3.62 -14.76
CA ASP A 499 -41.06 -2.69 -15.89
C ASP A 499 -39.82 -2.85 -16.79
N SER A 500 -40.06 -3.29 -18.03
CA SER A 500 -39.03 -3.40 -19.05
C SER A 500 -38.38 -2.02 -19.26
N ILE A 501 -37.06 -1.94 -19.12
CA ILE A 501 -36.29 -0.70 -19.28
C ILE A 501 -35.25 -0.84 -20.40
N VAL A 502 -35.02 0.25 -21.12
CA VAL A 502 -33.85 0.39 -21.99
C VAL A 502 -32.73 1.03 -21.18
N ARG A 503 -31.55 0.41 -21.23
CA ARG A 503 -30.42 0.73 -20.35
C ARG A 503 -29.18 1.10 -21.15
N LEU A 504 -28.66 2.29 -20.91
CA LEU A 504 -27.42 2.79 -21.48
C LEU A 504 -26.34 2.85 -20.41
N VAL A 505 -25.21 2.20 -20.66
CA VAL A 505 -24.02 2.26 -19.80
C VAL A 505 -22.86 2.84 -20.57
N ALA A 506 -22.28 3.92 -20.06
CA ALA A 506 -21.04 4.50 -20.58
C ALA A 506 -19.89 4.24 -19.62
N THR A 507 -18.76 3.76 -20.14
CA THR A 507 -17.55 3.46 -19.37
C THR A 507 -16.30 4.11 -19.96
N HIS A 508 -15.31 4.22 -19.09
CA HIS A 508 -13.95 4.56 -19.45
C HIS A 508 -13.00 3.74 -18.58
N ASP A 509 -12.02 3.08 -19.21
CA ASP A 509 -11.14 2.12 -18.52
C ASP A 509 -9.66 2.52 -18.57
N GLN A 510 -9.33 3.76 -18.96
CA GLN A 510 -7.96 4.26 -19.02
C GLN A 510 -7.76 5.45 -18.06
N PRO A 511 -6.51 5.80 -17.69
CA PRO A 511 -6.28 7.00 -16.89
C PRO A 511 -6.53 8.29 -17.69
N LEU A 512 -7.40 9.16 -17.18
CA LEU A 512 -7.65 10.52 -17.70
C LEU A 512 -7.24 11.56 -16.66
N ALA A 513 -6.18 12.32 -16.95
CA ALA A 513 -5.74 13.41 -16.09
C ALA A 513 -6.80 14.53 -16.04
N VAL A 514 -7.25 14.85 -14.84
CA VAL A 514 -8.12 16.00 -14.56
C VAL A 514 -7.25 17.22 -14.21
N THR A 515 -6.26 17.01 -13.36
CA THR A 515 -5.16 17.94 -13.04
C THR A 515 -3.85 17.13 -12.93
N GLU A 516 -2.71 17.77 -12.65
CA GLU A 516 -1.47 17.05 -12.33
C GLU A 516 -1.61 16.15 -11.10
N GLN A 517 -2.57 16.44 -10.22
CA GLN A 517 -2.73 15.80 -8.92
C GLN A 517 -3.95 14.87 -8.87
N LEU A 518 -4.91 14.99 -9.79
CA LEU A 518 -6.14 14.19 -9.81
C LEU A 518 -6.31 13.53 -11.17
N THR A 519 -6.40 12.20 -11.17
CA THR A 519 -6.61 11.38 -12.36
C THR A 519 -7.86 10.53 -12.18
N PHE A 520 -8.74 10.49 -13.18
CA PHE A 520 -9.84 9.52 -13.23
C PHE A 520 -9.30 8.22 -13.82
N MET A 521 -9.37 7.14 -13.07
CA MET A 521 -8.81 5.84 -13.45
C MET A 521 -9.82 5.02 -14.25
N GLN A 522 -11.04 4.94 -13.74
CA GLN A 522 -12.16 4.29 -14.39
C GLN A 522 -13.45 5.05 -14.10
N SER A 523 -14.40 4.98 -15.03
CA SER A 523 -15.74 5.53 -14.77
C SER A 523 -16.82 4.66 -15.38
N ARG A 524 -17.99 4.67 -14.75
CA ARG A 524 -19.19 3.97 -15.21
C ARG A 524 -20.40 4.84 -14.91
N PHE A 525 -21.19 5.15 -15.93
CA PHE A 525 -22.40 5.96 -15.84
C PHE A 525 -23.58 5.21 -16.46
N GLU A 526 -24.75 5.30 -15.84
CA GLU A 526 -25.94 4.56 -16.26
C GLU A 526 -27.16 5.48 -16.44
N TRP A 527 -27.81 5.35 -17.60
CA TRP A 527 -29.12 5.95 -17.88
C TRP A 527 -30.14 4.86 -18.18
N ARG A 528 -31.40 5.15 -17.82
CA ARG A 528 -32.54 4.26 -18.04
C ARG A 528 -33.69 5.04 -18.66
N THR A 529 -34.49 4.37 -19.49
CA THR A 529 -35.76 4.92 -19.96
C THR A 529 -36.80 3.81 -20.08
N PRO A 530 -38.10 4.08 -19.81
CA PRO A 530 -39.15 3.09 -19.97
C PRO A 530 -39.23 2.58 -21.41
N ALA A 531 -39.34 1.26 -21.58
CA ALA A 531 -39.33 0.63 -22.91
C ALA A 531 -40.61 0.85 -23.73
N SER A 532 -41.73 1.18 -23.11
CA SER A 532 -43.01 1.40 -23.79
C SER A 532 -43.11 2.74 -24.54
N ARG A 533 -42.06 3.59 -24.50
CA ARG A 533 -42.08 4.94 -25.07
C ARG A 533 -41.34 5.02 -26.41
N THR A 534 -42.00 5.60 -27.39
CA THR A 534 -41.41 5.95 -28.71
C THR A 534 -40.62 7.26 -28.69
N THR A 535 -40.66 8.00 -27.58
CA THR A 535 -39.83 9.17 -27.30
C THR A 535 -39.17 8.97 -25.94
N PRO A 536 -37.85 8.70 -25.87
CA PRO A 536 -37.24 8.30 -24.61
C PRO A 536 -37.13 9.46 -23.63
N ASP A 537 -37.55 9.19 -22.40
CA ASP A 537 -37.38 10.06 -21.24
C ASP A 537 -36.28 9.45 -20.39
N TRP A 538 -35.05 9.84 -20.70
CA TRP A 538 -33.85 9.27 -20.10
C TRP A 538 -33.65 9.80 -18.68
N THR A 539 -33.47 8.88 -17.74
CA THR A 539 -33.20 9.17 -16.34
C THR A 539 -31.80 8.66 -16.00
N PHE A 540 -30.94 9.56 -15.52
CA PHE A 540 -29.66 9.17 -14.94
C PHE A 540 -29.93 8.40 -13.65
N THR A 541 -29.36 7.19 -13.53
CA THR A 541 -29.65 6.28 -12.41
C THR A 541 -28.52 6.30 -11.40
N GLU A 542 -27.30 6.08 -11.86
CA GLU A 542 -26.12 6.00 -11.02
C GLU A 542 -24.86 6.29 -11.84
N GLY A 543 -23.80 6.71 -11.16
CA GLY A 543 -22.48 6.71 -11.75
C GLY A 543 -21.40 6.59 -10.69
N ALA A 544 -20.30 5.97 -11.07
CA ALA A 544 -19.14 5.76 -10.24
C ALA A 544 -17.90 6.22 -11.01
N VAL A 545 -17.02 6.96 -10.35
CA VAL A 545 -15.72 7.36 -10.87
C VAL A 545 -14.66 6.95 -9.87
N GLU A 546 -13.87 5.96 -10.25
CA GLU A 546 -12.63 5.61 -9.56
C GLU A 546 -11.58 6.64 -9.93
N SER A 547 -10.92 7.20 -8.92
CA SER A 547 -9.93 8.25 -9.13
C SER A 547 -8.73 8.07 -8.22
N GLN A 548 -7.64 8.73 -8.60
CA GLN A 548 -6.40 8.77 -7.85
C GLN A 548 -6.00 10.22 -7.62
N LEU A 549 -5.84 10.60 -6.35
CA LEU A 549 -5.36 11.89 -5.90
C LEU A 549 -3.91 11.74 -5.41
N TRP A 550 -3.02 12.65 -5.80
CA TRP A 550 -1.58 12.67 -5.44
C TRP A 550 -0.82 11.36 -5.70
N GLU A 551 -1.17 10.66 -6.77
CA GLU A 551 -0.53 9.42 -7.26
C GLU A 551 -0.73 8.14 -6.45
N ASP A 552 -1.24 8.19 -5.22
CA ASP A 552 -1.37 7.01 -4.35
C ASP A 552 -2.71 6.90 -3.62
N ILE A 553 -3.50 7.97 -3.55
CA ILE A 553 -4.76 7.98 -2.82
C ILE A 553 -5.93 7.65 -3.73
N ALA A 554 -6.50 6.46 -3.56
CA ALA A 554 -7.73 6.06 -4.25
C ALA A 554 -8.95 6.78 -3.65
N ILE A 555 -9.73 7.45 -4.49
CA ILE A 555 -10.99 8.10 -4.11
C ILE A 555 -12.12 7.59 -5.01
N GLN A 556 -13.17 7.06 -4.38
CA GLN A 556 -14.39 6.66 -5.07
C GLN A 556 -15.40 7.79 -5.04
N PHE A 557 -15.72 8.33 -6.23
CA PHE A 557 -16.80 9.29 -6.36
C PHE A 557 -18.07 8.61 -6.87
N ASN A 558 -19.20 8.92 -6.22
CA ASN A 558 -20.53 8.65 -6.74
C ASN A 558 -21.04 9.88 -7.49
N ALA A 559 -21.56 9.68 -8.70
CA ALA A 559 -22.19 10.75 -9.46
C ALA A 559 -23.65 10.92 -9.02
N GLU A 560 -24.00 12.14 -8.64
CA GLU A 560 -25.36 12.53 -8.26
C GLU A 560 -25.90 13.55 -9.25
N ALA A 561 -27.13 13.34 -9.74
CA ALA A 561 -27.80 14.33 -10.58
C ALA A 561 -28.04 15.62 -9.80
N VAL A 562 -27.75 16.76 -10.43
CA VAL A 562 -28.05 18.07 -9.86
C VAL A 562 -29.50 18.43 -10.20
N GLU A 563 -30.35 18.56 -9.18
CA GLU A 563 -31.73 19.06 -9.36
C GLU A 563 -31.73 20.56 -9.67
N SER A 564 -31.54 20.93 -10.94
CA SER A 564 -31.62 22.31 -11.41
C SER A 564 -32.43 22.43 -12.69
N ALA A 565 -33.40 23.35 -12.69
CA ALA A 565 -34.21 23.68 -13.86
C ALA A 565 -33.41 24.48 -14.93
N GLU A 566 -32.27 25.07 -14.57
CA GLU A 566 -31.46 25.93 -15.46
C GLU A 566 -30.36 25.17 -16.22
N ALA A 567 -30.00 23.97 -15.77
CA ALA A 567 -28.94 23.15 -16.38
C ALA A 567 -29.24 21.65 -16.30
N PRO A 568 -30.25 21.16 -17.04
CA PRO A 568 -30.59 19.73 -17.05
C PRO A 568 -29.37 18.90 -17.47
N GLY A 569 -29.03 17.90 -16.64
CA GLY A 569 -28.00 16.88 -16.91
C GLY A 569 -26.61 17.15 -16.42
N GLN A 570 -26.46 18.11 -15.54
CA GLN A 570 -25.29 18.17 -14.70
C GLN A 570 -25.38 17.11 -13.61
N PHE A 571 -24.26 16.45 -13.36
CA PHE A 571 -24.05 15.67 -12.17
C PHE A 571 -22.83 16.21 -11.42
N ARG A 572 -22.88 16.11 -10.10
CA ARG A 572 -21.73 16.33 -9.23
C ARG A 572 -21.14 14.99 -8.83
N LEU A 573 -19.84 14.95 -8.64
CA LEU A 573 -19.16 13.76 -8.14
C LEU A 573 -18.95 13.94 -6.63
N VAL A 574 -19.51 13.04 -5.83
CA VAL A 574 -19.50 13.11 -4.37
C VAL A 574 -18.80 11.87 -3.82
N ALA A 575 -17.75 12.07 -3.05
CA ALA A 575 -17.17 11.05 -2.18
C ALA A 575 -17.60 11.37 -0.74
N ALA A 576 -18.38 10.47 -0.15
CA ALA A 576 -19.00 10.69 1.16
C ALA A 576 -17.97 10.67 2.29
N GLU A 577 -16.97 9.78 2.24
CA GLU A 577 -15.83 9.78 3.15
C GLU A 577 -14.60 9.35 2.36
N ALA A 578 -13.48 10.04 2.59
CA ALA A 578 -12.18 9.62 2.10
C ALA A 578 -11.18 9.80 3.23
N ASP A 579 -10.65 8.69 3.72
CA ASP A 579 -9.54 8.71 4.66
C ASP A 579 -8.28 9.01 3.85
N LEU A 580 -7.78 10.23 3.97
CA LEU A 580 -6.46 10.56 3.48
C LEU A 580 -5.47 10.10 4.55
N ASP A 581 -4.79 8.98 4.29
CA ASP A 581 -3.61 8.52 5.05
C ASP A 581 -2.39 9.45 4.82
N LEU A 582 -2.65 10.75 4.77
CA LEU A 582 -1.62 11.76 4.95
C LEU A 582 -1.15 11.65 6.40
N LEU A 583 0.06 11.17 6.61
CA LEU A 583 0.80 11.32 7.86
C LEU A 583 1.22 12.79 8.02
N VAL A 584 0.22 13.67 8.18
CA VAL A 584 0.44 15.10 8.43
C VAL A 584 1.25 15.28 9.72
N PHE A 585 1.11 14.35 10.69
CA PHE A 585 1.84 14.30 11.95
C PHE A 585 2.08 12.82 12.36
N ALA A 586 3.15 12.54 13.11
CA ALA A 586 3.44 11.17 13.57
C ALA A 586 2.40 10.61 14.56
N ASN A 587 1.48 11.46 15.08
CA ASN A 587 0.47 11.11 16.10
C ASN A 587 -0.95 11.66 15.81
N SER A 588 -1.22 12.25 14.64
CA SER A 588 -2.56 12.85 14.36
C SER A 588 -3.63 11.86 13.92
N GLY A 589 -3.23 10.66 13.56
CA GLY A 589 -4.07 9.81 12.70
C GLY A 589 -4.22 10.38 11.29
N PRO A 590 -4.92 9.66 10.40
CA PRO A 590 -5.22 10.10 9.04
C PRO A 590 -6.08 11.36 9.01
N LEU A 591 -5.88 12.20 7.99
CA LEU A 591 -6.76 13.32 7.70
C LEU A 591 -8.07 12.76 7.11
N ARG A 592 -9.15 12.80 7.88
CA ARG A 592 -10.45 12.32 7.42
C ARG A 592 -11.20 13.41 6.67
N LEU A 593 -11.40 13.23 5.37
CA LEU A 593 -12.37 14.00 4.60
C LEU A 593 -13.76 13.40 4.85
N THR A 594 -14.67 14.20 5.37
CA THR A 594 -16.07 13.81 5.59
C THR A 594 -17.00 14.18 4.44
N ALA A 595 -16.47 14.87 3.44
CA ALA A 595 -17.05 14.99 2.12
C ALA A 595 -16.00 15.53 1.15
N LEU A 596 -15.98 15.03 -0.07
CA LEU A 596 -15.29 15.63 -1.20
C LEU A 596 -16.25 15.71 -2.37
N THR A 597 -16.51 16.89 -2.89
CA THR A 597 -17.46 17.12 -3.97
C THR A 597 -16.79 17.85 -5.13
N LEU A 598 -16.82 17.27 -6.32
CA LEU A 598 -16.48 17.92 -7.58
C LEU A 598 -17.77 18.37 -8.27
N THR A 599 -17.95 19.67 -8.39
CA THR A 599 -19.12 20.28 -9.04
C THR A 599 -18.69 20.89 -10.38
N PRO A 600 -19.37 20.59 -11.49
CA PRO A 600 -19.12 21.27 -12.75
C PRO A 600 -19.52 22.75 -12.62
N GLN A 601 -18.62 23.65 -13.00
CA GLN A 601 -18.83 25.09 -12.99
C GLN A 601 -18.55 25.69 -14.37
N ARG A 602 -19.34 26.71 -14.72
CA ARG A 602 -19.11 27.53 -15.91
C ARG A 602 -19.36 28.99 -15.54
N PRO A 603 -18.32 29.72 -15.10
CA PRO A 603 -18.47 31.09 -14.59
C PRO A 603 -19.05 32.08 -15.63
N ASP A 604 -18.80 31.82 -16.92
CA ASP A 604 -19.32 32.59 -18.05
C ASP A 604 -19.68 31.63 -19.21
N ALA A 605 -20.77 31.91 -19.91
CA ALA A 605 -21.17 31.19 -21.12
C ALA A 605 -20.09 31.21 -22.22
N ALA A 606 -19.17 32.18 -22.22
CA ALA A 606 -18.04 32.19 -23.14
C ALA A 606 -16.86 31.26 -22.75
N GLN A 607 -16.83 30.75 -21.52
CA GLN A 607 -15.75 29.89 -21.00
C GLN A 607 -16.11 28.40 -21.06
N ALA A 608 -15.09 27.53 -21.07
CA ALA A 608 -15.27 26.08 -20.98
C ALA A 608 -15.71 25.65 -19.57
N TRP A 609 -16.40 24.50 -19.48
CA TRP A 609 -16.72 23.88 -18.20
C TRP A 609 -15.44 23.51 -17.42
N GLN A 610 -15.46 23.72 -16.10
CA GLN A 610 -14.36 23.41 -15.19
C GLN A 610 -14.86 22.61 -13.98
N TRP A 611 -13.98 21.82 -13.36
CA TRP A 611 -14.26 21.16 -12.09
C TRP A 611 -13.96 22.11 -10.93
N GLN A 612 -14.95 22.35 -10.07
CA GLN A 612 -14.74 22.96 -8.76
C GLN A 612 -14.72 21.88 -7.70
N MET A 613 -13.60 21.75 -6.99
CA MET A 613 -13.46 20.84 -5.86
C MET A 613 -13.78 21.56 -4.55
N THR A 614 -14.65 20.96 -3.74
CA THR A 614 -14.99 21.42 -2.38
C THR A 614 -14.88 20.25 -1.42
N SER A 615 -14.32 20.47 -0.23
CA SER A 615 -14.16 19.42 0.78
C SER A 615 -14.67 19.86 2.15
N ALA A 616 -15.14 18.90 2.94
CA ALA A 616 -15.35 19.03 4.37
C ALA A 616 -14.33 18.13 5.07
N THR A 617 -13.69 18.65 6.12
CA THR A 617 -12.66 17.92 6.86
C THR A 617 -13.06 17.82 8.33
N GLU A 618 -12.89 16.63 8.92
CA GLU A 618 -12.86 16.48 10.37
C GLU A 618 -11.41 16.58 10.82
N MET A 619 -10.94 17.79 11.07
CA MET A 619 -9.64 18.01 11.70
C MET A 619 -9.81 18.27 13.19
N ALA A 620 -8.96 17.64 14.01
CA ALA A 620 -8.54 18.27 15.25
C ALA A 620 -7.77 19.55 14.88
N GLU A 621 -8.19 20.69 15.42
CA GLU A 621 -7.57 22.01 15.19
C GLU A 621 -6.04 21.92 15.19
N ILE A 622 -5.37 22.27 14.07
CA ILE A 622 -3.91 22.45 14.08
C ILE A 622 -3.64 23.63 14.99
N GLN A 623 -3.22 23.36 16.23
CA GLN A 623 -2.72 24.41 17.11
C GLN A 623 -1.37 24.87 16.58
N LEU A 624 -1.43 25.88 15.70
CA LEU A 624 -0.26 26.61 15.28
C LEU A 624 0.46 27.18 16.52
N PRO A 625 1.80 27.32 16.44
CA PRO A 625 2.60 28.03 17.42
C PRO A 625 1.92 29.28 17.95
N ARG A 626 1.93 29.48 19.27
CA ARG A 626 1.55 30.76 19.86
C ARG A 626 2.81 31.56 20.14
N SER A 627 2.67 32.88 20.10
CA SER A 627 3.70 33.77 20.59
C SER A 627 3.87 33.61 22.12
N ARG A 628 4.97 34.14 22.67
CA ARG A 628 5.25 34.08 24.11
C ARG A 628 4.20 34.77 24.98
N ASP A 629 3.45 35.72 24.42
CA ASP A 629 2.31 36.43 25.03
C ASP A 629 0.96 35.72 24.82
N GLY A 630 0.94 34.52 24.21
CA GLY A 630 -0.24 33.67 24.09
C GLY A 630 -1.17 34.01 22.91
N ARG A 631 -0.80 34.99 22.07
CA ARG A 631 -1.50 35.33 20.83
C ARG A 631 -1.10 34.35 19.71
N PRO A 632 -1.91 34.19 18.65
CA PRO A 632 -1.49 33.41 17.49
C PRO A 632 -0.17 33.96 16.92
N PHE A 633 0.81 33.09 16.68
CA PHE A 633 2.06 33.48 16.04
C PHE A 633 1.77 33.81 14.58
N ASP A 634 2.08 35.03 14.15
CA ASP A 634 1.84 35.47 12.78
C ASP A 634 3.17 35.42 12.00
N TRP A 635 3.33 34.41 11.15
CA TRP A 635 4.57 34.26 10.36
C TRP A 635 4.80 35.42 9.38
N THR A 636 3.79 36.22 9.02
CA THR A 636 3.98 37.38 8.14
C THR A 636 4.48 38.60 8.89
N VAL A 637 4.14 38.72 10.18
CA VAL A 637 4.48 39.89 11.00
C VAL A 637 5.65 39.61 11.94
N ASP A 638 5.60 38.48 12.65
CA ASP A 638 6.58 38.10 13.67
C ASP A 638 7.83 37.46 13.06
N PHE A 639 7.64 36.66 12.01
CA PHE A 639 8.73 36.01 11.28
C PHE A 639 9.11 36.75 9.99
N LYS A 640 8.28 37.68 9.50
CA LYS A 640 8.45 38.35 8.20
C LYS A 640 8.77 37.38 7.07
N LEU A 641 8.07 36.25 7.04
CA LEU A 641 8.07 35.35 5.91
C LEU A 641 7.21 35.98 4.80
N LEU A 642 7.83 36.27 3.65
CA LEU A 642 7.19 36.93 2.51
C LEU A 642 6.81 35.89 1.44
N PHE A 643 5.70 36.13 0.74
CA PHE A 643 5.14 35.23 -0.27
C PHE A 643 4.98 36.02 -1.57
N ASP A 644 6.07 36.23 -2.29
CA ASP A 644 6.14 37.21 -3.38
C ASP A 644 5.66 36.65 -4.74
N GLN A 645 5.21 35.38 -4.79
CA GLN A 645 4.75 34.71 -6.02
C GLN A 645 3.25 34.40 -5.95
N PRO A 646 2.44 34.75 -6.96
CA PRO A 646 1.00 34.45 -7.00
C PRO A 646 0.68 32.94 -7.03
N ASP A 647 1.66 32.10 -7.34
CA ASP A 647 1.51 30.64 -7.46
C ASP A 647 1.99 29.86 -6.22
N LEU A 648 2.57 30.52 -5.21
CA LEU A 648 3.04 29.87 -3.98
C LEU A 648 1.99 29.94 -2.88
N SER A 649 1.39 28.80 -2.54
CA SER A 649 0.65 28.65 -1.29
C SER A 649 1.65 28.61 -0.14
N PRO A 650 1.54 29.51 0.86
CA PRO A 650 2.51 29.61 1.96
C PRO A 650 2.58 28.32 2.78
N LEU A 651 1.47 27.59 2.86
CA LEU A 651 1.35 26.27 3.46
C LEU A 651 1.01 25.25 2.37
N ALA A 652 1.81 24.21 2.23
CA ALA A 652 1.64 23.16 1.24
C ALA A 652 1.87 21.78 1.85
N ILE A 653 1.51 20.73 1.12
CA ILE A 653 1.91 19.34 1.41
C ILE A 653 2.91 18.92 0.34
N VAL A 654 4.11 18.52 0.74
CA VAL A 654 5.17 18.05 -0.16
C VAL A 654 5.77 16.77 0.42
N GLY A 655 5.68 15.67 -0.32
CA GLY A 655 6.17 14.35 0.13
C GLY A 655 5.56 13.94 1.48
N GLU A 656 4.22 13.96 1.56
CA GLU A 656 3.42 13.63 2.76
C GLU A 656 3.60 14.56 3.98
N ARG A 657 4.44 15.60 3.89
CA ARG A 657 4.69 16.51 5.03
C ARG A 657 4.12 17.90 4.78
N VAL A 658 3.63 18.53 5.84
CA VAL A 658 3.29 19.96 5.83
C VAL A 658 4.57 20.76 5.64
N VAL A 659 4.62 21.65 4.66
CA VAL A 659 5.74 22.56 4.45
C VAL A 659 5.24 24.00 4.45
N LEU A 660 5.86 24.84 5.29
CA LEU A 660 5.70 26.29 5.25
C LEU A 660 6.83 26.86 4.38
N GLN A 661 6.49 27.53 3.27
CA GLN A 661 7.46 28.02 2.29
C GLN A 661 7.30 29.53 2.07
N GLY A 662 8.42 30.23 1.92
CA GLY A 662 8.44 31.65 1.56
C GLY A 662 9.85 32.21 1.50
N THR A 663 9.97 33.53 1.44
CA THR A 663 11.25 34.24 1.48
C THR A 663 11.45 34.83 2.87
N TRP A 664 12.56 34.50 3.53
CA TRP A 664 12.96 35.10 4.80
C TRP A 664 14.30 35.79 4.59
N LEU A 665 14.61 36.93 5.23
CA LEU A 665 15.86 37.71 5.05
C LEU A 665 16.40 37.74 3.59
N GLY A 666 15.52 37.87 2.58
CA GLY A 666 15.89 37.99 1.17
C GLY A 666 16.09 36.69 0.38
N GLU A 667 16.03 35.50 0.98
CA GLU A 667 16.21 34.21 0.28
C GLU A 667 15.11 33.20 0.63
N PRO A 668 14.88 32.18 -0.22
CA PRO A 668 13.90 31.13 0.05
C PRO A 668 14.19 30.36 1.33
N LEU A 669 13.12 30.01 2.06
CA LEU A 669 13.12 29.15 3.23
C LEU A 669 11.94 28.19 3.15
N ALA A 670 12.22 26.91 3.40
CA ALA A 670 11.21 25.87 3.57
C ALA A 670 11.34 25.28 4.98
N LEU A 671 10.24 25.28 5.72
CA LEU A 671 10.15 24.61 7.02
C LEU A 671 9.23 23.39 6.88
N THR A 672 9.77 22.21 7.15
CA THR A 672 9.05 20.94 7.03
C THR A 672 8.52 20.49 8.38
N GLY A 673 7.28 20.04 8.40
CA GLY A 673 6.55 19.56 9.56
C GLY A 673 7.04 18.19 9.99
N GLN A 674 7.28 18.04 11.29
CA GLN A 674 7.67 16.79 11.93
C GLN A 674 7.10 16.72 13.35
N THR A 675 7.07 15.52 13.95
CA THR A 675 6.62 15.33 15.33
C THR A 675 7.78 14.94 16.22
N GLU A 676 8.01 15.71 17.29
CA GLU A 676 9.04 15.45 18.29
C GLU A 676 8.39 15.38 19.67
N SER A 677 8.60 14.27 20.39
CA SER A 677 8.10 14.07 21.76
C SER A 677 6.59 14.37 21.93
N GLY A 678 5.79 14.10 20.89
CA GLY A 678 4.34 14.34 20.90
C GLY A 678 3.88 15.74 20.47
N TYR A 679 4.78 16.64 20.09
CA TYR A 679 4.45 17.98 19.60
C TYR A 679 4.79 18.15 18.12
N PHE A 680 3.97 18.93 17.40
CA PHE A 680 4.29 19.34 16.03
C PHE A 680 5.32 20.46 16.01
N VAL A 681 6.32 20.33 15.15
CA VAL A 681 7.39 21.30 14.94
C VAL A 681 7.60 21.47 13.44
N LEU A 682 7.66 22.72 12.96
CA LEU A 682 8.15 23.02 11.61
C LEU A 682 9.65 23.33 11.71
N ARG A 683 10.50 22.54 11.04
CA ARG A 683 11.96 22.69 11.07
C ARG A 683 12.52 22.95 9.67
N GLY A 684 13.51 23.83 9.56
CA GLY A 684 14.31 24.02 8.36
C GLY A 684 15.68 24.58 8.70
N SER A 685 16.52 24.73 7.70
CA SER A 685 17.86 25.28 7.87
C SER A 685 18.15 26.40 6.88
N ARG A 686 19.16 27.20 7.19
CA ARG A 686 19.58 28.30 6.33
C ARG A 686 21.02 28.73 6.59
N SER A 687 21.76 28.97 5.52
CA SER A 687 23.11 29.54 5.56
C SER A 687 23.10 30.99 5.07
N LEU A 688 23.84 31.89 5.73
CA LEU A 688 24.05 33.28 5.30
C LEU A 688 25.52 33.66 5.41
N SER A 689 26.02 34.46 4.46
CA SER A 689 27.36 35.06 4.55
C SER A 689 27.24 36.57 4.79
N LEU A 690 27.69 37.04 5.95
CA LEU A 690 27.50 38.40 6.42
C LEU A 690 28.87 39.08 6.68
N PRO A 691 29.24 40.13 5.93
CA PRO A 691 30.43 40.91 6.26
C PRO A 691 30.27 41.61 7.60
N PHE A 692 31.34 41.66 8.40
CA PHE A 692 31.35 42.31 9.70
C PHE A 692 32.68 42.98 10.02
N THR A 693 32.60 43.95 10.92
CA THR A 693 33.76 44.56 11.56
C THR A 693 33.50 44.63 13.06
N THR A 694 34.44 44.16 13.88
CA THR A 694 34.33 44.20 15.33
C THR A 694 35.72 44.40 15.96
N SER A 695 35.77 44.92 17.19
CA SER A 695 37.01 45.07 17.94
C SER A 695 37.01 44.07 19.08
N LEU A 696 38.02 43.20 19.15
CA LEU A 696 38.26 42.37 20.32
C LEU A 696 39.16 43.15 21.28
N GLY A 697 38.77 43.23 22.56
CA GLY A 697 39.62 43.80 23.61
C GLY A 697 40.87 42.94 23.87
N ASP A 698 41.63 43.27 24.91
CA ASP A 698 42.69 42.37 25.39
C ASP A 698 42.11 40.99 25.70
N VAL A 699 42.59 39.97 25.00
CA VAL A 699 42.14 38.58 25.17
C VAL A 699 43.11 37.86 26.08
N PHE A 700 42.59 37.34 27.19
CA PHE A 700 43.37 36.57 28.17
C PHE A 700 43.08 35.08 28.02
N ALA A 701 44.05 34.24 28.37
CA ALA A 701 43.87 32.81 28.42
C ALA A 701 42.78 32.45 29.45
N PRO A 702 41.78 31.63 29.08
CA PRO A 702 40.65 31.29 29.93
C PRO A 702 41.07 30.84 31.33
N GLY A 703 40.49 31.45 32.37
CA GLY A 703 40.77 31.10 33.76
C GLY A 703 42.14 31.53 34.28
N THR A 704 42.91 32.31 33.52
CA THR A 704 44.22 32.85 33.90
C THR A 704 44.28 34.37 33.70
N SER A 705 45.29 35.02 34.27
CA SER A 705 45.59 36.44 34.02
C SER A 705 46.60 36.65 32.89
N GLN A 706 46.84 35.62 32.08
CA GLN A 706 47.85 35.63 31.04
C GLN A 706 47.26 36.17 29.74
N LYS A 707 47.89 37.18 29.16
CA LYS A 707 47.40 37.80 27.92
C LYS A 707 47.82 36.95 26.71
N LEU A 708 46.88 36.59 25.85
CA LEU A 708 47.10 35.87 24.59
C LEU A 708 47.14 36.80 23.38
N LEU A 709 46.19 37.75 23.31
CA LEU A 709 46.08 38.70 22.20
C LEU A 709 45.88 40.12 22.76
N ALA A 710 46.56 41.10 22.18
CA ALA A 710 46.30 42.50 22.47
C ALA A 710 45.01 42.96 21.76
N ALA A 711 44.41 44.06 22.22
CA ALA A 711 43.21 44.61 21.57
C ALA A 711 43.41 44.78 20.05
N THR A 712 42.55 44.14 19.25
CA THR A 712 42.71 44.00 17.79
C THR A 712 41.37 44.11 17.07
N ASP A 713 41.36 44.82 15.95
CA ASP A 713 40.19 44.95 15.08
C ASP A 713 40.15 43.79 14.07
N ILE A 714 38.95 43.21 13.90
CA ILE A 714 38.66 42.13 12.97
C ILE A 714 37.73 42.67 11.89
N GLU A 715 38.14 42.53 10.63
CA GLU A 715 37.32 42.75 9.44
C GLU A 715 37.28 41.44 8.64
N SER A 716 36.10 40.83 8.51
CA SER A 716 35.94 39.52 7.86
C SER A 716 34.49 39.28 7.39
N VAL A 717 34.22 38.12 6.80
CA VAL A 717 32.89 37.62 6.43
C VAL A 717 32.54 36.43 7.31
N MET A 718 31.41 36.53 8.02
CA MET A 718 30.90 35.46 8.85
C MET A 718 29.91 34.59 8.06
N ALA A 719 30.23 33.31 7.90
CA ALA A 719 29.29 32.30 7.41
C ALA A 719 28.47 31.79 8.61
N ILE A 720 27.15 31.99 8.60
CA ILE A 720 26.24 31.59 9.66
C ILE A 720 25.31 30.50 9.15
N ASP A 721 25.33 29.34 9.79
CA ASP A 721 24.40 28.24 9.57
C ASP A 721 23.35 28.23 10.69
N LEU A 722 22.08 28.42 10.31
CA LEU A 722 20.93 28.43 11.19
C LEU A 722 20.11 27.16 11.03
N THR A 723 19.74 26.57 12.16
CA THR A 723 18.59 25.67 12.26
C THR A 723 17.42 26.43 12.85
N VAL A 724 16.30 26.46 12.15
CA VAL A 724 15.08 27.18 12.52
C VAL A 724 13.98 26.20 12.88
N GLU A 725 13.30 26.47 13.99
CA GLU A 725 12.18 25.69 14.49
C GLU A 725 11.01 26.59 14.90
N LEU A 726 9.81 26.23 14.46
CA LEU A 726 8.57 26.79 14.98
C LEU A 726 7.88 25.71 15.81
N ARG A 727 7.85 25.90 17.12
CA ARG A 727 7.24 25.00 18.12
C ARG A 727 5.96 25.63 18.68
N SER A 728 5.16 24.86 19.43
CA SER A 728 3.99 25.39 20.15
C SER A 728 4.30 26.61 21.04
N LEU A 729 5.54 26.71 21.55
CA LEU A 729 6.06 27.80 22.39
C LEU A 729 6.60 29.02 21.60
N GLY A 730 6.61 28.97 20.27
CA GLY A 730 7.05 30.04 19.39
C GLY A 730 8.30 29.69 18.57
N PHE A 731 9.01 30.74 18.14
CA PHE A 731 10.22 30.64 17.32
C PHE A 731 11.44 30.29 18.16
N LEU A 732 12.22 29.34 17.65
CA LEU A 732 13.56 29.03 18.12
C LEU A 732 14.46 28.91 16.90
N ALA A 733 15.56 29.65 16.87
CA ALA A 733 16.64 29.36 15.94
C ALA A 733 17.93 29.16 16.70
N SER A 734 18.74 28.22 16.25
CA SER A 734 20.10 28.04 16.72
C SER A 734 21.06 28.23 15.57
N GLY A 735 22.04 29.12 15.74
CA GLY A 735 23.02 29.43 14.73
C GLY A 735 24.44 29.11 15.19
N GLU A 736 25.26 28.69 14.25
CA GLU A 736 26.72 28.58 14.39
C GLU A 736 27.36 29.47 13.33
N GLY A 737 28.46 30.14 13.67
CA GLY A 737 29.08 31.13 12.80
C GLY A 737 30.56 30.84 12.59
N ASN A 738 31.09 31.00 11.39
CA ASN A 738 32.49 30.75 11.07
C ASN A 738 33.07 31.96 10.33
N PHE A 739 34.32 32.34 10.61
CA PHE A 739 34.99 33.41 9.85
C PHE A 739 36.50 33.17 9.78
N GLU A 740 37.13 33.70 8.73
CA GLU A 740 38.59 33.66 8.54
C GLU A 740 39.22 34.97 8.99
N TRP A 741 40.36 34.92 9.67
CA TRP A 741 41.10 36.10 10.11
C TRP A 741 42.60 35.84 10.12
N ILE A 742 43.38 36.84 9.71
CA ILE A 742 44.85 36.80 9.70
C ILE A 742 45.35 37.43 11.00
N ASP A 743 46.13 36.68 11.77
CA ASP A 743 46.68 37.14 13.05
C ASP A 743 47.87 38.10 12.90
N ASP A 744 48.41 38.58 14.03
CA ASP A 744 49.55 39.50 14.06
C ASP A 744 50.89 38.87 13.63
N THR A 745 50.90 37.56 13.39
CA THR A 745 52.04 36.79 12.86
C THR A 745 51.92 36.49 11.37
N ASP A 746 50.93 37.07 10.69
CA ASP A 746 50.63 36.86 9.26
C ASP A 746 50.16 35.42 8.95
N THR A 747 49.57 34.76 9.95
CA THR A 747 49.01 33.40 9.80
C THR A 747 47.49 33.49 9.67
N GLU A 748 46.94 32.89 8.61
CA GLU A 748 45.49 32.77 8.41
C GLU A 748 44.90 31.70 9.33
N GLN A 749 43.83 32.05 10.04
CA GLN A 749 43.14 31.21 11.00
C GLN A 749 41.64 31.22 10.75
N THR A 750 40.97 30.08 10.94
CA THR A 750 39.51 29.97 10.86
C THR A 750 38.95 29.90 12.27
N PHE A 751 38.08 30.84 12.62
CA PHE A 751 37.42 30.90 13.92
C PHE A 751 35.99 30.44 13.84
N ALA A 752 35.59 29.56 14.76
CA ALA A 752 34.21 29.19 14.98
C ALA A 752 33.64 30.01 16.16
N VAL A 753 32.50 30.64 15.92
CA VAL A 753 31.65 31.29 16.92
C VAL A 753 30.73 30.21 17.50
N PRO A 754 30.76 30.02 18.83
CA PRO A 754 29.93 29.03 19.49
C PRO A 754 28.45 29.25 19.25
N ARG A 755 27.69 28.15 19.38
CA ARG A 755 26.27 28.12 19.07
C ARG A 755 25.50 29.19 19.84
N PHE A 756 24.79 30.05 19.12
CA PHE A 756 23.90 31.05 19.71
C PHE A 756 22.44 30.71 19.42
N THR A 757 21.55 31.09 20.35
CA THR A 757 20.10 30.82 20.22
C THR A 757 19.30 32.11 20.18
N LEU A 758 18.33 32.15 19.26
CA LEU A 758 17.39 33.23 19.08
C LEU A 758 15.99 32.72 19.42
N THR A 759 15.34 33.34 20.41
CA THR A 759 13.94 33.04 20.78
C THR A 759 12.95 33.99 20.10
N THR A 760 13.45 34.92 19.31
CA THR A 760 12.66 35.87 18.51
C THR A 760 13.23 35.90 17.09
N PRO A 761 12.40 35.87 16.04
CA PRO A 761 12.92 35.83 14.69
C PRO A 761 13.61 37.15 14.33
N PRO A 762 14.86 37.13 13.84
CA PRO A 762 15.51 38.33 13.35
C PRO A 762 14.76 38.85 12.12
N LEU A 763 14.52 40.16 12.11
CA LEU A 763 13.84 40.86 11.03
C LEU A 763 14.81 41.38 9.97
N THR A 764 16.11 41.44 10.29
CA THR A 764 17.18 41.87 9.39
C THR A 764 18.44 41.02 9.58
N PRO A 765 19.29 40.86 8.55
CA PRO A 765 20.57 40.16 8.68
C PRO A 765 21.47 40.75 9.79
N ASN A 766 21.39 42.06 10.02
CA ASN A 766 22.16 42.73 11.07
C ASN A 766 21.76 42.31 12.49
N GLN A 767 20.48 41.98 12.73
CA GLN A 767 20.04 41.46 14.04
C GLN A 767 20.60 40.06 14.30
N LEU A 768 20.67 39.23 13.25
CA LEU A 768 21.31 37.92 13.32
C LEU A 768 22.82 38.07 13.59
N LEU A 769 23.50 38.93 12.82
CA LEU A 769 24.91 39.20 13.00
C LEU A 769 25.23 39.73 14.40
N SER A 770 24.38 40.60 14.96
CA SER A 770 24.56 41.10 16.33
C SER A 770 24.62 39.97 17.36
N ALA A 771 23.73 38.98 17.28
CA ALA A 771 23.72 37.87 18.22
C ALA A 771 24.99 36.99 18.11
N ALA A 772 25.50 36.81 16.88
CA ALA A 772 26.75 36.11 16.65
C ALA A 772 27.96 36.92 17.17
N LEU A 773 27.98 38.23 16.94
CA LEU A 773 29.04 39.12 17.42
C LEU A 773 29.04 39.27 18.96
N ASP A 774 27.87 39.33 19.59
CA ASP A 774 27.75 39.36 21.05
C ASP A 774 28.33 38.07 21.65
N THR A 775 28.10 36.93 21.01
CA THR A 775 28.65 35.63 21.41
C THR A 775 30.16 35.59 21.21
N LEU A 776 30.65 36.05 20.05
CA LEU A 776 32.08 36.18 19.74
C LEU A 776 32.80 37.07 20.76
N GLN A 777 32.22 38.22 21.12
CA GLN A 777 32.81 39.13 22.11
C GLN A 777 32.78 38.56 23.52
N ALA A 778 31.66 37.94 23.93
CA ALA A 778 31.51 37.32 25.25
C ALA A 778 32.46 36.14 25.45
N GLN A 779 32.80 35.41 24.38
CA GLN A 779 33.61 34.20 24.42
C GLN A 779 34.95 34.34 23.68
N ALA A 780 35.39 35.56 23.41
CA ALA A 780 36.64 35.85 22.70
C ALA A 780 37.85 35.14 23.32
N ALA A 781 37.91 35.09 24.65
CA ALA A 781 38.95 34.38 25.40
C ALA A 781 39.02 32.89 25.06
N THR A 782 37.87 32.23 24.89
CA THR A 782 37.80 30.80 24.57
C THR A 782 38.12 30.57 23.10
N ILE A 783 37.43 31.30 22.21
CA ILE A 783 37.55 31.17 20.74
C ILE A 783 38.99 31.39 20.27
N VAL A 784 39.66 32.41 20.83
CA VAL A 784 41.04 32.76 20.48
C VAL A 784 42.07 31.84 21.15
N ALA A 785 41.79 31.34 22.38
CA ALA A 785 42.72 30.45 23.08
C ALA A 785 42.84 29.04 22.46
N ASP A 786 41.88 28.62 21.64
CA ASP A 786 41.99 27.41 20.78
C ASP A 786 43.07 27.54 19.72
N HIS A 787 43.34 28.77 19.27
CA HIS A 787 44.22 29.03 18.14
C HIS A 787 45.60 29.58 18.58
N LEU A 788 45.71 30.19 19.77
CA LEU A 788 46.95 30.79 20.31
C LEU A 788 47.46 30.07 21.60
N ARG A 789 48.72 29.61 21.63
CA ARG A 789 49.37 28.84 22.73
C ARG A 789 50.43 29.65 23.51
N HIS A 790 50.70 29.30 24.78
CA HIS A 790 51.74 29.95 25.60
C HIS A 790 53.11 29.26 25.48
N SER A 791 54.22 29.98 25.72
CA SER A 791 55.61 29.53 25.50
C SER A 791 56.16 28.47 26.48
N GLU A 792 55.35 27.97 27.43
CA GLU A 792 55.79 27.01 28.46
C GLU A 792 54.61 26.14 28.92
N ASP A 793 54.15 25.21 28.07
CA ASP A 793 53.04 24.30 28.38
C ASP A 793 53.51 22.84 28.46
N TYR A 794 52.65 21.95 28.97
CA TYR A 794 52.86 20.51 28.85
C TYR A 794 52.52 20.04 27.43
N TYR A 795 53.26 19.05 26.94
CA TYR A 795 53.02 18.37 25.68
C TYR A 795 52.92 16.87 25.92
N CYS A 796 51.91 16.25 25.32
CA CYS A 796 51.77 14.80 25.23
C CYS A 796 52.11 14.36 23.79
N GLN A 797 53.16 13.55 23.61
CA GLN A 797 53.64 13.13 22.30
C GLN A 797 54.32 11.77 22.33
N VAL A 798 54.23 11.02 21.22
CA VAL A 798 54.99 9.77 21.01
C VAL A 798 56.40 10.10 20.50
N ILE A 799 57.43 9.72 21.27
CA ILE A 799 58.84 9.86 20.91
C ILE A 799 59.50 8.48 20.96
N ASN A 800 60.06 8.02 19.84
CA ASN A 800 60.71 6.70 19.70
C ASN A 800 59.86 5.52 20.22
N GLY A 801 58.53 5.58 20.02
CA GLY A 801 57.58 4.54 20.43
C GLY A 801 57.11 4.64 21.88
N ILE A 802 57.49 5.69 22.62
CA ILE A 802 57.08 5.94 24.00
C ILE A 802 56.21 7.20 24.04
N THR A 803 54.98 7.10 24.54
CA THR A 803 54.11 8.24 24.79
C THR A 803 54.57 8.96 26.06
N LEU A 804 55.02 10.21 25.92
CA LEU A 804 55.57 11.02 27.01
C LEU A 804 54.71 12.25 27.27
N ILE A 805 54.63 12.65 28.55
CA ILE A 805 54.20 13.98 28.97
C ILE A 805 55.39 14.78 29.50
N TYR A 806 55.62 16.00 29.00
CA TYR A 806 56.75 16.85 29.39
C TYR A 806 56.44 18.34 29.24
N LEU A 807 57.17 19.22 29.94
CA LEU A 807 57.10 20.68 29.74
C LEU A 807 58.00 21.11 28.57
N GLY A 808 57.50 21.97 27.67
CA GLY A 808 58.24 22.45 26.49
C GLY A 808 57.65 23.72 25.83
N ASP A 809 58.14 24.06 24.64
CA ASP A 809 57.65 25.17 23.79
C ASP A 809 56.83 24.67 22.57
N ARG A 810 56.08 25.56 21.92
CA ARG A 810 55.22 25.32 20.72
C ARG A 810 55.98 24.65 19.58
N GLU A 811 57.26 24.93 19.43
CA GLU A 811 58.11 24.39 18.35
C GLU A 811 58.91 23.14 18.78
N ASP A 812 59.01 22.84 20.08
CA ASP A 812 59.91 21.81 20.59
C ASP A 812 59.31 20.41 20.50
N ALA A 813 59.87 19.59 19.60
CA ALA A 813 59.49 18.19 19.42
C ALA A 813 60.14 17.22 20.44
N THR A 814 60.93 17.72 21.39
CA THR A 814 61.68 16.91 22.36
C THR A 814 61.77 17.59 23.73
N PRO A 815 61.84 16.83 24.85
CA PRO A 815 61.94 17.42 26.19
C PRO A 815 63.22 18.25 26.39
N SER A 816 63.08 19.44 26.99
CA SER A 816 64.18 20.32 27.35
C SER A 816 64.59 20.17 28.81
N ALA A 817 65.76 20.72 29.19
CA ALA A 817 66.21 20.70 30.59
C ALA A 817 65.31 21.61 31.45
N GLN A 818 64.96 21.14 32.64
CA GLN A 818 64.05 21.82 33.55
C GLN A 818 64.73 22.14 34.88
N SER A 819 64.29 23.21 35.56
CA SER A 819 64.74 23.51 36.93
C SER A 819 63.66 24.16 37.78
N CYS A 820 63.83 24.10 39.11
CA CYS A 820 63.09 24.94 40.04
C CYS A 820 63.87 25.25 41.32
N LEU A 821 63.51 26.37 41.92
CA LEU A 821 63.99 26.78 43.22
C LEU A 821 63.11 26.19 44.33
N LEU A 822 63.73 25.69 45.38
CA LEU A 822 63.13 25.11 46.58
C LEU A 822 63.66 25.85 47.81
N ASP A 823 62.84 25.91 48.86
CA ASP A 823 63.22 26.50 50.14
C ASP A 823 64.20 25.59 50.90
N ALA A 824 65.28 26.16 51.45
CA ALA A 824 66.27 25.39 52.22
C ALA A 824 65.71 24.82 53.53
N SER A 825 64.56 25.31 54.02
CA SER A 825 63.83 24.76 55.16
C SER A 825 63.41 23.30 55.00
N LEU A 826 63.47 22.73 53.79
CA LEU A 826 63.32 21.29 53.55
C LEU A 826 64.39 20.45 54.27
N LEU A 827 65.55 21.04 54.58
CA LEU A 827 66.66 20.38 55.29
C LEU A 827 66.59 20.69 56.80
N ILE A 828 66.99 19.74 57.65
CA ILE A 828 67.00 19.90 59.11
C ILE A 828 67.89 21.09 59.53
N ASN A 829 69.04 21.25 58.87
CA ASN A 829 70.02 22.32 59.15
C ASN A 829 69.96 23.48 58.14
N GLU A 830 68.95 23.52 57.26
CA GLU A 830 68.78 24.55 56.23
C GLU A 830 70.01 24.75 55.32
N THR A 831 70.87 23.74 55.23
CA THR A 831 72.15 23.75 54.52
C THR A 831 72.39 22.38 53.91
N LEU A 832 72.90 22.36 52.67
CA LEU A 832 73.27 21.14 51.94
C LEU A 832 74.79 21.03 51.90
N ASP A 833 75.35 20.02 52.56
CA ASP A 833 76.80 19.85 52.72
C ASP A 833 77.54 19.61 51.38
N SER A 834 76.89 18.96 50.42
CA SER A 834 77.42 18.70 49.08
C SER A 834 76.29 18.55 48.07
N GLU A 835 76.55 18.96 46.82
CA GLU A 835 75.66 18.67 45.68
C GLU A 835 75.35 17.16 45.59
N ILE A 836 74.08 16.83 45.40
CA ILE A 836 73.62 15.46 45.15
C ILE A 836 73.28 15.37 43.67
N ASN A 837 73.93 14.45 42.96
CA ASN A 837 73.80 14.29 41.52
C ASN A 837 73.72 12.81 41.17
N VAL A 838 72.56 12.39 40.64
CA VAL A 838 72.28 11.00 40.25
C VAL A 838 71.47 11.01 38.95
N GLY A 839 72.04 10.46 37.88
CA GLY A 839 71.40 10.44 36.57
C GLY A 839 71.03 11.84 36.07
N PRO A 840 69.76 12.09 35.65
CA PRO A 840 69.33 13.41 35.23
C PRO A 840 69.04 14.37 36.40
N PHE A 841 69.03 13.88 37.64
CA PHE A 841 68.60 14.64 38.81
C PHE A 841 69.78 15.26 39.56
N LYS A 842 69.70 16.56 39.81
CA LYS A 842 70.68 17.31 40.58
C LYS A 842 70.01 18.20 41.61
N LEU A 843 70.45 18.14 42.86
CA LEU A 843 70.09 19.07 43.93
C LEU A 843 71.35 19.80 44.40
N ALA A 844 71.36 21.14 44.28
CA ALA A 844 72.48 21.97 44.67
C ALA A 844 72.02 23.18 45.50
N ALA A 845 72.84 23.62 46.45
CA ALA A 845 72.63 24.90 47.13
C ALA A 845 73.00 26.07 46.21
N LYS A 846 72.22 27.16 46.28
CA LYS A 846 72.51 28.44 45.64
C LYS A 846 73.06 29.44 46.67
N ASP A 847 73.75 30.47 46.19
CA ASP A 847 74.40 31.50 47.01
C ASP A 847 73.42 32.34 47.87
N ASP A 848 72.12 32.25 47.61
CA ASP A 848 71.04 33.01 48.25
C ASP A 848 70.29 32.22 49.35
N GLY A 849 70.80 31.05 49.75
CA GLY A 849 70.16 30.21 50.76
C GLY A 849 68.96 29.41 50.25
N GLN A 850 68.86 29.22 48.94
CA GLN A 850 67.87 28.36 48.30
C GLN A 850 68.51 27.07 47.78
N LEU A 851 67.66 26.08 47.47
CA LEU A 851 68.07 24.87 46.78
C LEU A 851 67.58 24.92 45.34
N GLU A 852 68.41 24.54 44.38
CA GLU A 852 68.01 24.35 42.99
C GLU A 852 67.92 22.86 42.68
N LEU A 853 66.74 22.44 42.26
CA LEU A 853 66.50 21.14 41.65
C LEU A 853 66.61 21.31 40.12
N THR A 854 67.51 20.57 39.50
CA THR A 854 67.71 20.56 38.05
C THR A 854 67.48 19.15 37.50
N ILE A 855 66.73 19.07 36.40
CA ILE A 855 66.46 17.86 35.64
C ILE A 855 67.04 18.06 34.23
N ALA A 856 68.11 17.34 33.91
CA ALA A 856 68.72 17.41 32.59
C ALA A 856 67.78 16.88 31.50
N ALA A 857 67.91 17.39 30.27
CA ALA A 857 67.16 16.88 29.12
C ALA A 857 67.48 15.38 28.91
N PRO A 858 66.48 14.50 28.92
CA PRO A 858 66.69 13.06 28.78
C PRO A 858 66.94 12.65 27.33
N THR A 859 67.69 11.57 27.14
CA THR A 859 67.70 10.83 25.87
C THR A 859 66.57 9.80 25.91
N ILE A 860 65.59 9.93 25.00
CA ILE A 860 64.44 9.03 24.94
C ILE A 860 64.77 7.83 24.05
N ASP A 861 65.06 6.68 24.66
CA ASP A 861 65.23 5.39 24.00
C ASP A 861 64.32 4.31 24.63
N THR A 862 64.34 3.09 24.10
CA THR A 862 63.48 1.99 24.59
C THR A 862 63.75 1.59 26.05
N ASN A 863 64.92 1.92 26.61
CA ASN A 863 65.28 1.64 28.00
C ASN A 863 65.02 2.84 28.93
N TYR A 864 64.56 3.97 28.40
CA TYR A 864 64.31 5.19 29.15
C TYR A 864 63.45 4.96 30.41
N PRO A 865 62.31 4.24 30.37
CA PRO A 865 61.51 4.02 31.58
C PRO A 865 62.27 3.32 32.72
N VAL A 866 63.08 2.31 32.39
CA VAL A 866 63.87 1.54 33.38
C VAL A 866 65.01 2.39 33.95
N THR A 867 65.76 3.07 33.08
CA THR A 867 66.88 3.92 33.51
C THR A 867 66.42 5.13 34.31
N LEU A 868 65.27 5.72 33.95
CA LEU A 868 64.63 6.81 34.70
C LEU A 868 64.26 6.36 36.11
N TRP A 869 63.63 5.19 36.24
CA TRP A 869 63.24 4.60 37.52
C TRP A 869 64.44 4.33 38.44
N GLN A 870 65.51 3.72 37.91
CA GLN A 870 66.73 3.43 38.67
C GLN A 870 67.38 4.71 39.19
N ASN A 871 67.56 5.70 38.31
CA ASN A 871 68.16 6.98 38.66
C ASN A 871 67.31 7.74 39.69
N TYR A 872 65.98 7.71 39.53
CA TYR A 872 65.06 8.36 40.46
C TYR A 872 65.15 7.75 41.86
N THR A 873 65.14 6.42 41.97
CA THR A 873 65.20 5.71 43.26
C THR A 873 66.53 5.99 43.97
N GLN A 874 67.66 5.85 43.26
CA GLN A 874 68.99 6.17 43.80
C GLN A 874 69.13 7.64 44.20
N PHE A 875 68.51 8.56 43.44
CA PHE A 875 68.49 9.98 43.78
C PHE A 875 67.73 10.22 45.08
N LEU A 876 66.53 9.65 45.25
CA LEU A 876 65.74 9.81 46.46
C LEU A 876 66.45 9.22 47.69
N GLU A 877 67.13 8.08 47.56
CA GLU A 877 67.95 7.50 48.64
C GLU A 877 69.10 8.42 49.05
N ALA A 878 69.81 8.98 48.07
CA ALA A 878 70.90 9.92 48.34
C ALA A 878 70.39 11.20 49.03
N VAL A 879 69.19 11.67 48.68
CA VAL A 879 68.56 12.86 49.28
C VAL A 879 67.99 12.58 50.67
N ASP A 880 67.38 11.41 50.91
CA ASP A 880 66.88 11.03 52.25
C ASP A 880 68.03 10.94 53.28
N GLN A 881 69.22 10.53 52.85
CA GLN A 881 70.43 10.52 53.68
C GLN A 881 70.98 11.92 54.01
N ALA A 882 70.56 12.97 53.30
CA ALA A 882 71.06 14.34 53.45
C ALA A 882 70.36 15.15 54.55
N ALA A 883 69.83 14.49 55.58
CA ALA A 883 69.13 15.11 56.72
C ALA A 883 67.93 15.98 56.32
N LEU A 884 67.07 15.46 55.44
CA LEU A 884 65.76 16.06 55.14
C LEU A 884 64.89 16.14 56.40
N ARG A 885 64.09 17.20 56.52
CA ARG A 885 63.04 17.25 57.54
C ARG A 885 61.99 16.18 57.24
N PRO A 886 61.43 15.50 58.26
CA PRO A 886 60.38 14.52 58.02
C PRO A 886 59.20 15.17 57.27
N GLY A 887 58.80 14.57 56.14
CA GLY A 887 57.76 15.06 55.23
C GLY A 887 58.30 15.81 53.99
N ALA A 888 59.51 16.37 54.06
CA ALA A 888 60.09 17.20 52.99
C ALA A 888 60.32 16.43 51.68
N LEU A 889 60.59 15.11 51.77
CA LEU A 889 60.75 14.25 50.60
C LEU A 889 59.51 14.26 49.68
N THR A 890 58.29 14.38 50.24
CA THR A 890 57.05 14.41 49.43
C THR A 890 57.00 15.65 48.54
N ILE A 891 57.48 16.79 49.05
CA ILE A 891 57.56 18.05 48.28
C ILE A 891 58.55 17.87 47.13
N LEU A 892 59.74 17.31 47.40
CA LEU A 892 60.75 17.06 46.37
C LEU A 892 60.24 16.13 45.27
N ARG A 893 59.60 15.02 45.65
CA ARG A 893 59.02 14.05 44.70
C ARG A 893 57.99 14.70 43.79
N HIS A 894 57.12 15.55 44.35
CA HIS A 894 56.11 16.27 43.57
C HIS A 894 56.75 17.27 42.59
N ARG A 895 57.78 18.01 43.03
CA ARG A 895 58.51 18.97 42.19
C ARG A 895 59.25 18.31 41.03
N ILE A 896 59.75 17.10 41.25
CA ILE A 896 60.32 16.26 40.20
C ILE A 896 59.22 15.83 39.23
N ALA A 897 58.12 15.26 39.71
CA ALA A 897 57.04 14.75 38.87
C ALA A 897 56.39 15.83 37.97
N GLU A 898 56.29 17.07 38.45
CA GLU A 898 55.83 18.22 37.66
C GLU A 898 56.71 18.55 36.45
N ARG A 899 58.00 18.18 36.46
CA ARG A 899 59.00 18.64 35.47
C ARG A 899 59.65 17.52 34.70
N LEU A 900 59.46 16.29 35.13
CA LEU A 900 60.06 15.12 34.50
C LEU A 900 59.35 14.84 33.16
N ALA A 901 60.09 14.41 32.15
CA ALA A 901 59.50 13.81 30.96
C ALA A 901 59.07 12.38 31.30
N ILE A 902 57.77 12.18 31.54
CA ILE A 902 57.24 10.95 32.13
C ILE A 902 56.56 10.10 31.05
N PRO A 903 56.87 8.79 30.93
CA PRO A 903 56.05 7.86 30.16
C PRO A 903 54.62 7.87 30.71
N LEU A 904 53.62 7.99 29.83
CA LEU A 904 52.22 8.18 30.25
C LEU A 904 51.75 7.11 31.23
N THR A 905 52.16 5.85 30.98
CA THR A 905 51.89 4.65 31.81
C THR A 905 52.48 4.73 33.22
N ASP A 906 53.56 5.49 33.40
CA ASP A 906 54.31 5.56 34.66
C ASP A 906 53.95 6.82 35.47
N SER A 907 53.05 7.67 34.98
CA SER A 907 52.66 8.95 35.61
C SER A 907 52.28 8.78 37.08
N LEU A 908 51.48 7.77 37.40
CA LEU A 908 51.00 7.53 38.76
C LEU A 908 52.10 7.06 39.71
N TYR A 909 53.17 6.46 39.21
CA TYR A 909 54.33 6.07 40.03
C TYR A 909 55.08 7.32 40.52
N TYR A 910 55.38 8.27 39.63
CA TYR A 910 56.13 9.47 40.02
C TYR A 910 55.32 10.42 40.90
N PHE A 911 54.00 10.51 40.70
CA PHE A 911 53.13 11.33 41.54
C PHE A 911 52.72 10.65 42.85
N TYR A 912 52.47 9.33 42.87
CA TYR A 912 51.81 8.63 43.97
C TYR A 912 52.45 7.28 44.36
N GLY A 913 53.58 6.89 43.79
CA GLY A 913 54.22 5.60 44.08
C GLY A 913 53.46 4.36 43.57
N LEU A 914 52.35 4.54 42.84
CA LEU A 914 51.55 3.44 42.30
C LEU A 914 52.24 2.81 41.08
N GLN A 915 52.65 1.55 41.21
CA GLN A 915 53.21 0.80 40.09
C GLN A 915 52.14 0.45 39.04
N PRO A 916 52.43 0.57 37.73
CA PRO A 916 51.49 0.19 36.69
C PRO A 916 51.33 -1.34 36.60
N ALA A 917 50.12 -1.81 36.26
CA ALA A 917 49.80 -3.23 36.11
C ALA A 917 50.46 -3.89 34.87
N GLN A 918 50.76 -3.09 33.84
CA GLN A 918 51.56 -3.45 32.66
C GLN A 918 52.51 -2.27 32.38
N GLY A 919 53.82 -2.53 32.33
CA GLY A 919 54.84 -1.50 32.20
C GLY A 919 56.20 -1.95 32.72
N THR A 920 56.98 -1.02 33.28
CA THR A 920 58.30 -1.27 33.92
C THR A 920 58.29 -2.41 34.94
N ALA A 921 57.12 -2.77 35.49
CA ALA A 921 56.91 -3.92 36.37
C ALA A 921 57.34 -5.28 35.77
N GLU A 922 57.26 -5.49 34.44
CA GLU A 922 57.76 -6.72 33.79
C GLU A 922 59.29 -6.75 33.61
N LEU A 923 59.94 -5.59 33.66
CA LEU A 923 61.37 -5.41 33.35
C LEU A 923 62.26 -5.24 34.60
N ILE A 924 61.68 -5.24 35.80
CA ILE A 924 62.40 -5.06 37.07
C ILE A 924 62.35 -6.39 37.84
N GLU A 925 63.49 -7.09 37.93
CA GLU A 925 63.61 -8.38 38.65
C GLU A 925 63.65 -8.25 40.19
N GLU A 926 63.93 -7.06 40.74
CA GLU A 926 64.07 -6.81 42.19
C GLU A 926 62.91 -5.96 42.76
N VAL A 927 62.42 -6.34 43.94
CA VAL A 927 61.40 -5.57 44.67
C VAL A 927 61.98 -4.19 45.04
N PRO A 928 61.33 -3.07 44.67
CA PRO A 928 61.81 -1.72 44.94
C PRO A 928 62.11 -1.46 46.42
N LEU A 929 63.10 -0.60 46.68
CA LEU A 929 63.36 -0.01 48.00
C LEU A 929 62.24 0.95 48.45
N LEU A 930 61.41 1.42 47.52
CA LEU A 930 60.36 2.42 47.72
C LEU A 930 59.01 1.89 47.20
N GLY A 931 58.11 1.59 48.13
CA GLY A 931 56.77 1.09 47.84
C GLY A 931 56.74 -0.44 47.74
N ALA A 932 55.96 -1.07 48.63
CA ALA A 932 55.61 -2.47 48.45
C ALA A 932 54.89 -2.63 47.08
N PRO A 933 55.02 -3.79 46.41
CA PRO A 933 54.18 -4.08 45.25
C PRO A 933 52.72 -3.86 45.66
N ASN A 934 51.98 -3.05 44.90
CA ASN A 934 50.62 -2.60 45.18
C ASN A 934 50.48 -1.57 46.34
N ALA A 935 51.43 -0.66 46.51
CA ALA A 935 51.33 0.48 47.44
C ALA A 935 51.00 1.80 46.74
N ILE A 936 50.33 2.71 47.47
CA ILE A 936 50.03 4.08 47.04
C ILE A 936 50.44 5.04 48.15
N ASP A 937 51.24 6.05 47.83
CA ASP A 937 51.62 7.11 48.75
C ASP A 937 50.45 8.08 48.97
N LEU A 938 50.09 8.26 50.23
CA LEU A 938 49.04 9.15 50.66
C LEU A 938 49.58 10.56 50.91
N GLN A 939 48.88 11.56 50.41
CA GLN A 939 49.31 12.96 50.44
C GLN A 939 48.22 13.89 50.96
N VAL A 940 48.63 15.04 51.48
CA VAL A 940 47.71 16.12 51.87
C VAL A 940 46.82 16.52 50.69
N GLY A 941 45.52 16.66 50.94
CA GLY A 941 44.51 17.02 49.93
C GLY A 941 43.89 15.82 49.18
N MET A 942 44.35 14.59 49.47
CA MET A 942 43.63 13.38 49.07
C MET A 942 42.49 13.06 50.03
N ARG A 943 41.62 12.14 49.64
CA ARG A 943 40.55 11.58 50.47
C ARG A 943 40.55 10.06 50.36
N LEU A 944 40.31 9.34 51.44
CA LEU A 944 40.06 7.89 51.38
C LEU A 944 38.57 7.63 51.37
N ARG A 945 38.07 6.93 50.35
CA ARG A 945 36.73 6.34 50.32
C ARG A 945 36.83 4.91 50.82
N VAL A 946 36.10 4.59 51.87
CA VAL A 946 36.07 3.24 52.46
C VAL A 946 34.66 2.69 52.35
N ASP A 947 34.49 1.66 51.52
CA ASP A 947 33.23 0.94 51.37
C ASP A 947 33.26 -0.32 52.23
N TYR A 948 32.40 -0.35 53.25
CA TYR A 948 32.25 -1.50 54.12
C TYR A 948 31.16 -2.43 53.58
N GLN A 949 31.47 -3.73 53.44
CA GLN A 949 30.43 -4.72 53.15
C GLN A 949 29.43 -4.78 54.31
N THR A 950 28.14 -4.68 54.00
CA THR A 950 27.05 -4.73 54.98
C THR A 950 26.81 -6.16 55.47
N TYR A 951 26.31 -6.32 56.69
CA TYR A 951 25.95 -7.61 57.32
C TYR A 951 27.12 -8.58 57.55
N GLN A 952 28.31 -8.07 57.83
CA GLN A 952 29.43 -8.93 58.22
C GLN A 952 29.21 -9.51 59.62
N PHE A 953 29.32 -10.83 59.72
CA PHE A 953 29.22 -11.54 60.98
C PHE A 953 30.59 -11.56 61.67
N VAL A 954 30.67 -10.92 62.84
CA VAL A 954 31.84 -10.97 63.71
C VAL A 954 31.50 -11.86 64.89
N HIS A 955 32.19 -13.00 65.02
CA HIS A 955 31.88 -13.96 66.07
C HIS A 955 32.27 -13.40 67.45
N PRO A 956 31.35 -13.28 68.42
CA PRO A 956 31.59 -12.61 69.70
C PRO A 956 32.61 -13.31 70.62
N ALA A 957 33.00 -14.55 70.32
CA ALA A 957 34.04 -15.29 71.07
C ALA A 957 35.47 -15.08 70.56
N LEU A 958 35.66 -14.38 69.43
CA LEU A 958 36.99 -13.99 68.95
C LEU A 958 37.30 -12.61 69.53
N SER A 959 38.40 -12.50 70.27
CA SER A 959 38.88 -11.25 70.88
C SER A 959 40.24 -10.83 70.30
N SER A 960 40.48 -11.12 69.03
CA SER A 960 41.68 -10.70 68.28
C SER A 960 41.45 -9.32 67.63
N ALA A 961 42.53 -8.67 67.17
CA ALA A 961 42.43 -7.39 66.46
C ALA A 961 41.60 -7.47 65.15
N THR A 962 41.41 -8.69 64.61
CA THR A 962 40.57 -9.02 63.44
C THR A 962 39.07 -9.07 63.73
N SER A 963 38.67 -9.24 64.98
CA SER A 963 37.27 -9.37 65.40
C SER A 963 36.87 -8.17 66.27
N GLY A 964 36.04 -7.27 65.72
CA GLY A 964 35.49 -6.12 66.44
C GLY A 964 34.33 -5.48 65.66
N PHE A 965 33.79 -4.36 66.15
CA PHE A 965 32.81 -3.60 65.39
C PHE A 965 33.39 -3.23 64.01
N VAL A 966 32.58 -3.38 62.98
CA VAL A 966 32.90 -3.01 61.59
C VAL A 966 32.09 -1.79 61.20
N GLY A 967 32.62 -0.98 60.28
CA GLY A 967 31.86 0.10 59.66
C GLY A 967 30.70 -0.45 58.81
N SER A 968 29.82 0.44 58.36
CA SER A 968 28.73 0.11 57.44
C SER A 968 28.54 1.24 56.42
N GLY A 969 28.24 0.87 55.17
CA GLY A 969 28.08 1.83 54.07
C GLY A 969 29.42 2.38 53.58
N THR A 970 29.43 3.62 53.12
CA THR A 970 30.64 4.30 52.64
C THR A 970 31.03 5.41 53.62
N SER A 971 32.32 5.49 53.96
CA SER A 971 32.90 6.56 54.78
C SER A 971 34.03 7.26 54.04
N TYR A 972 34.18 8.56 54.29
CA TYR A 972 35.21 9.40 53.69
C TYR A 972 36.16 9.94 54.75
N TYR A 973 37.47 9.90 54.49
CA TYR A 973 38.52 10.38 55.39
C TYR A 973 39.42 11.37 54.65
N ASP A 974 39.35 12.65 55.00
CA ASP A 974 40.11 13.70 54.33
C ASP A 974 41.54 13.79 54.87
N LEU A 975 42.52 13.69 53.97
CA LEU A 975 43.92 13.73 54.34
C LEU A 975 44.42 15.17 54.46
N THR A 976 44.82 15.57 55.67
CA THR A 976 45.19 16.94 56.00
C THR A 976 46.56 17.02 56.67
N GLY A 977 47.26 18.13 56.43
CA GLY A 977 48.56 18.41 57.07
C GLY A 977 48.40 19.33 58.27
N SER A 978 49.16 19.08 59.35
CA SER A 978 49.29 20.05 60.45
C SER A 978 50.44 21.02 60.17
N ARG A 979 50.16 22.34 60.16
CA ARG A 979 51.18 23.38 59.97
C ARG A 979 51.44 24.12 61.28
N SER A 980 52.24 23.51 62.16
CA SER A 980 52.66 24.13 63.42
C SER A 980 54.17 24.00 63.67
N GLY A 981 55.00 24.59 62.80
CA GLY A 981 56.46 24.79 63.04
C GLY A 981 57.29 23.55 63.40
N THR A 982 56.76 22.36 63.18
CA THR A 982 57.28 21.02 63.46
C THR A 982 56.98 20.15 62.22
N PRO A 983 57.61 18.97 62.05
CA PRO A 983 57.57 18.23 60.79
C PRO A 983 56.14 18.05 60.26
N GLU A 984 55.94 18.18 58.95
CA GLU A 984 54.62 18.08 58.32
C GLU A 984 54.08 16.66 58.53
N VAL A 985 53.11 16.50 59.43
CA VAL A 985 52.44 15.22 59.70
C VAL A 985 51.12 15.13 58.96
N LEU A 986 50.85 13.96 58.37
CA LEU A 986 49.62 13.65 57.67
C LEU A 986 48.59 13.09 58.66
N ASN A 987 47.34 13.59 58.57
CA ASN A 987 46.22 13.20 59.41
C ASN A 987 45.01 12.83 58.54
N PHE A 988 44.08 12.03 59.07
CA PHE A 988 42.91 11.50 58.34
C PHE A 988 41.61 12.31 58.55
N ASP A 989 41.67 13.40 59.30
CA ASP A 989 40.56 14.31 59.58
C ASP A 989 41.08 15.64 60.18
N ALA A 990 40.58 16.78 59.69
CA ALA A 990 41.06 18.10 60.11
C ALA A 990 40.59 18.54 61.51
N PHE A 991 39.45 18.03 61.97
CA PHE A 991 38.88 18.34 63.28
C PHE A 991 39.49 17.45 64.36
N LEU A 992 39.54 16.14 64.12
CA LEU A 992 40.12 15.18 65.05
C LEU A 992 41.62 15.42 65.25
N SER A 993 42.34 15.93 64.24
CA SER A 993 43.75 16.32 64.40
C SER A 993 43.94 17.45 65.40
N GLN A 994 42.97 18.35 65.57
CA GLN A 994 43.02 19.44 66.56
C GLN A 994 42.67 18.97 67.98
N LEU A 995 41.98 17.82 68.12
CA LEU A 995 41.57 17.27 69.41
C LEU A 995 42.65 16.39 70.06
N GLN A 996 43.77 16.15 69.39
CA GLN A 996 44.92 15.46 69.98
C GLN A 996 45.58 16.36 71.04
N PRO A 997 45.89 15.85 72.25
CA PRO A 997 46.02 14.43 72.63
C PRO A 997 44.81 13.81 73.37
N PHE A 998 43.61 14.41 73.32
CA PHE A 998 42.46 13.97 74.15
C PHE A 998 41.79 12.68 73.66
N VAL A 999 42.03 12.27 72.41
CA VAL A 999 41.52 11.00 71.86
C VAL A 999 42.53 9.90 72.22
N THR A 1000 42.18 9.06 73.19
CA THR A 1000 42.97 7.88 73.57
C THR A 1000 42.29 6.62 73.02
N THR A 1001 42.84 6.05 71.94
CA THR A 1001 42.43 4.74 71.42
C THR A 1001 43.39 3.65 71.91
N GLU A 1002 42.89 2.42 72.05
CA GLU A 1002 43.62 1.29 72.65
C GLU A 1002 44.83 0.89 71.78
N THR A 1003 46.04 0.93 72.34
CA THR A 1003 47.32 0.79 71.60
C THR A 1003 47.65 -0.63 71.16
N THR A 1004 46.90 -1.64 71.60
CA THR A 1004 47.20 -3.07 71.37
C THR A 1004 46.48 -3.67 70.16
N LYS A 1005 45.65 -2.89 69.44
CA LYS A 1005 44.83 -3.39 68.31
C LYS A 1005 45.17 -2.64 67.00
N GLU A 1006 45.38 -3.39 65.93
CA GLU A 1006 45.76 -2.87 64.61
C GLU A 1006 44.57 -2.53 63.70
N GLY A 1007 43.37 -3.06 63.98
CA GLY A 1007 42.17 -2.81 63.18
C GLY A 1007 41.36 -1.58 63.62
N ALA A 1008 40.90 -0.77 62.68
CA ALA A 1008 40.04 0.41 62.82
C ALA A 1008 38.58 0.12 62.44
N ALA A 1009 37.62 0.60 63.23
CA ALA A 1009 36.19 0.54 62.94
C ALA A 1009 35.63 1.88 62.41
N SER A 1010 36.32 3.00 62.72
CA SER A 1010 35.92 4.36 62.38
C SER A 1010 37.13 5.30 62.24
N SER A 1011 36.87 6.58 61.93
CA SER A 1011 37.91 7.62 61.84
C SER A 1011 38.63 7.89 63.15
N LEU A 1012 37.98 7.71 64.30
CA LEU A 1012 38.63 7.87 65.60
C LEU A 1012 39.81 6.90 65.79
N ASP A 1013 39.70 5.70 65.23
CA ASP A 1013 40.71 4.65 65.39
C ASP A 1013 41.99 4.91 64.57
N THR A 1014 41.94 5.80 63.58
CA THR A 1014 43.13 6.21 62.81
C THR A 1014 44.04 7.15 63.60
N PHE A 1015 43.55 7.75 64.69
CA PHE A 1015 44.27 8.71 65.55
C PHE A 1015 44.91 8.10 66.81
N ARG A 1016 45.35 6.84 66.75
CA ARG A 1016 46.08 6.21 67.87
C ARG A 1016 47.39 6.91 68.19
N VAL A 1017 47.89 6.72 69.42
CA VAL A 1017 49.19 7.27 69.85
C VAL A 1017 50.29 6.80 68.88
N GLY A 1018 51.01 7.76 68.29
CA GLY A 1018 52.03 7.49 67.27
C GLY A 1018 51.54 7.53 65.81
N SER A 1019 50.23 7.68 65.54
CA SER A 1019 49.70 7.83 64.17
C SER A 1019 50.08 9.12 63.45
N GLN A 1020 50.65 10.10 64.14
CA GLN A 1020 51.15 11.33 63.51
C GLN A 1020 52.47 11.03 62.80
N ARG A 1021 52.37 10.53 61.56
CA ARG A 1021 53.50 10.21 60.70
C ARG A 1021 53.57 11.18 59.51
N PRO A 1022 54.78 11.59 59.11
CA PRO A 1022 54.98 12.44 57.93
C PRO A 1022 54.66 11.72 56.61
N TYR A 1023 54.83 10.40 56.58
CA TYR A 1023 54.54 9.57 55.42
C TYR A 1023 53.52 8.49 55.76
N TRP A 1024 52.63 8.22 54.82
CA TRP A 1024 51.68 7.12 54.86
C TRP A 1024 51.56 6.46 53.49
N GLN A 1025 51.51 5.13 53.48
CA GLN A 1025 51.22 4.32 52.30
C GLN A 1025 49.96 3.48 52.52
N LEU A 1026 49.10 3.40 51.52
CA LEU A 1026 48.05 2.40 51.44
C LEU A 1026 48.58 1.21 50.66
N VAL A 1027 48.69 0.05 51.31
CA VAL A 1027 49.20 -1.19 50.73
C VAL A 1027 48.04 -2.16 50.51
N TYR A 1028 47.85 -2.61 49.28
CA TYR A 1028 46.86 -3.63 48.95
C TYR A 1028 47.45 -5.05 49.07
N PRO A 1029 46.67 -6.03 49.56
CA PRO A 1029 47.13 -7.40 49.68
C PRO A 1029 47.21 -8.07 48.30
N SER A 1030 48.16 -9.01 48.14
CA SER A 1030 48.31 -9.79 46.89
C SER A 1030 47.23 -10.87 46.71
N GLN A 1031 46.47 -11.19 47.75
CA GLN A 1031 45.31 -12.07 47.73
C GLN A 1031 44.14 -11.44 48.48
N THR A 1032 42.92 -11.61 47.97
CA THR A 1032 41.69 -11.12 48.64
C THR A 1032 40.92 -12.29 49.25
N SER A 1033 40.25 -12.07 50.38
CA SER A 1033 39.46 -13.12 51.05
C SER A 1033 38.13 -13.40 50.34
N GLY A 1034 37.63 -14.64 50.47
CA GLY A 1034 36.29 -15.03 50.05
C GLY A 1034 35.21 -14.34 50.89
N SER A 1035 33.97 -14.25 50.38
CA SER A 1035 32.87 -13.50 51.00
C SER A 1035 32.36 -14.05 52.35
N ALA A 1036 32.81 -15.23 52.79
CA ALA A 1036 32.25 -15.96 53.92
C ALA A 1036 33.22 -16.22 55.09
N ASP A 1037 34.49 -15.81 54.98
CA ASP A 1037 35.54 -16.11 55.98
C ASP A 1037 35.96 -14.89 56.80
N SER A 1038 36.51 -15.13 58.00
CA SER A 1038 37.13 -14.09 58.84
C SER A 1038 38.35 -13.51 58.12
N LEU A 1039 38.41 -12.18 58.00
CA LEU A 1039 39.52 -11.47 57.39
C LEU A 1039 40.78 -11.57 58.27
N ASP A 1040 41.83 -12.22 57.77
CA ASP A 1040 43.16 -12.09 58.36
C ASP A 1040 43.73 -10.70 58.04
N PRO A 1041 44.50 -10.04 58.94
CA PRO A 1041 45.02 -8.69 58.70
C PRO A 1041 45.85 -8.59 57.42
N GLU A 1042 46.54 -9.68 57.07
CA GLU A 1042 47.37 -9.81 55.87
C GLU A 1042 46.56 -9.81 54.56
N GLN A 1043 45.24 -9.99 54.65
CA GLN A 1043 44.29 -9.97 53.53
C GLN A 1043 43.50 -8.64 53.46
N ALA A 1044 43.85 -7.66 54.28
CA ALA A 1044 43.23 -6.34 54.34
C ALA A 1044 44.09 -5.28 53.64
N ALA A 1045 43.45 -4.30 52.99
CA ALA A 1045 44.14 -3.08 52.60
C ALA A 1045 44.63 -2.35 53.86
N THR A 1046 45.94 -2.12 53.95
CA THR A 1046 46.61 -1.68 55.18
C THR A 1046 47.29 -0.32 54.97
N LEU A 1047 46.98 0.62 55.86
CA LEU A 1047 47.66 1.90 55.98
C LEU A 1047 48.96 1.73 56.78
N VAL A 1048 50.07 2.17 56.23
CA VAL A 1048 51.42 2.05 56.80
C VAL A 1048 52.04 3.44 56.93
N GLY A 1049 52.13 3.95 58.15
CA GLY A 1049 52.75 5.24 58.47
C GLY A 1049 54.18 5.10 58.97
N PHE A 1050 55.09 5.98 58.56
CA PHE A 1050 56.52 5.93 58.92
C PHE A 1050 57.17 7.33 58.93
N SER A 1051 58.33 7.46 59.56
CA SER A 1051 59.03 8.75 59.76
C SER A 1051 60.09 9.04 58.70
N THR A 1052 60.81 8.03 58.22
CA THR A 1052 61.84 8.09 57.16
C THR A 1052 61.74 6.88 56.23
N LEU A 1053 62.34 6.91 55.03
CA LEU A 1053 62.34 5.71 54.17
C LEU A 1053 63.07 4.55 54.82
N GLN A 1054 64.13 4.84 55.57
CA GLN A 1054 64.88 3.84 56.32
C GLN A 1054 64.01 3.12 57.36
N ASP A 1055 63.08 3.83 58.01
CA ASP A 1055 62.15 3.22 58.98
C ASP A 1055 61.15 2.27 58.32
N LEU A 1056 60.74 2.57 57.09
CA LEU A 1056 59.89 1.67 56.30
C LEU A 1056 60.65 0.39 55.92
N VAL A 1057 61.89 0.51 55.45
CA VAL A 1057 62.73 -0.63 55.05
C VAL A 1057 63.10 -1.52 56.24
N THR A 1058 63.47 -0.91 57.36
CA THR A 1058 63.90 -1.65 58.56
C THR A 1058 62.75 -2.04 59.50
N GLN A 1059 61.54 -1.53 59.25
CA GLN A 1059 60.34 -1.71 60.09
C GLN A 1059 60.55 -1.26 61.56
N SER A 1060 61.45 -0.30 61.81
CA SER A 1060 61.85 0.17 63.15
C SER A 1060 60.84 1.12 63.81
N ASP A 1061 60.19 1.98 63.01
CA ASP A 1061 59.31 3.06 63.48
C ASP A 1061 58.06 3.20 62.60
N VAL A 1062 57.32 2.09 62.46
CA VAL A 1062 56.18 1.96 61.54
C VAL A 1062 54.85 1.77 62.28
N VAL A 1063 53.79 2.34 61.73
CA VAL A 1063 52.42 2.32 62.24
C VAL A 1063 51.51 1.68 61.21
N LYS A 1064 50.98 0.48 61.50
CA LYS A 1064 50.04 -0.26 60.63
C LYS A 1064 48.58 -0.17 61.10
N VAL A 1065 47.67 0.26 60.25
CA VAL A 1065 46.22 0.36 60.52
C VAL A 1065 45.44 -0.22 59.35
N TYR A 1066 44.49 -1.11 59.57
CA TYR A 1066 43.56 -1.58 58.53
C TYR A 1066 42.11 -1.39 58.98
N PHE A 1067 41.18 -1.23 58.04
CA PHE A 1067 39.75 -1.17 58.40
C PHE A 1067 39.20 -2.57 58.64
N ARG A 1068 38.50 -2.78 59.75
CA ARG A 1068 37.97 -4.09 60.15
C ARG A 1068 36.86 -4.53 59.22
N GLY A 1069 36.83 -5.85 58.99
CA GLY A 1069 35.90 -6.47 58.07
C GLY A 1069 36.32 -6.30 56.61
N ARG A 1070 35.56 -6.87 55.68
CA ARG A 1070 35.75 -6.64 54.24
C ARG A 1070 35.42 -5.18 53.92
N ALA A 1071 36.46 -4.38 53.76
CA ALA A 1071 36.39 -2.98 53.40
C ALA A 1071 37.25 -2.72 52.17
N THR A 1072 36.66 -2.08 51.15
CA THR A 1072 37.42 -1.58 50.01
C THR A 1072 37.87 -0.17 50.33
N VAL A 1073 39.18 0.05 50.41
CA VAL A 1073 39.78 1.37 50.66
C VAL A 1073 40.27 1.91 49.33
N ILE A 1074 39.78 3.06 48.90
CA ILE A 1074 40.10 3.67 47.61
C ILE A 1074 40.62 5.09 47.84
N PRO A 1075 41.86 5.41 47.45
CA PRO A 1075 42.35 6.78 47.51
C PRO A 1075 41.76 7.61 46.36
N GLU A 1076 41.31 8.80 46.69
CA GLU A 1076 40.72 9.77 45.79
C GLU A 1076 41.53 11.07 45.80
N ILE A 1077 41.64 11.69 44.62
CA ILE A 1077 42.26 12.99 44.39
C ILE A 1077 41.20 13.99 43.96
N ALA A 1078 41.39 15.26 44.34
CA ALA A 1078 40.54 16.35 43.86
C ALA A 1078 41.06 16.89 42.52
N VAL A 1079 40.20 16.91 41.51
CA VAL A 1079 40.35 17.62 40.25
C VAL A 1079 39.27 18.70 40.14
N PHE A 1080 39.37 19.63 39.20
CA PHE A 1080 38.37 20.68 39.02
C PHE A 1080 37.75 20.58 37.63
N VAL A 1081 36.48 20.17 37.54
CA VAL A 1081 35.73 20.14 36.27
C VAL A 1081 34.83 21.36 36.23
N GLU A 1082 34.97 22.22 35.21
CA GLU A 1082 34.25 23.50 35.13
C GLU A 1082 34.43 24.36 36.40
N GLY A 1083 35.65 24.32 36.96
CA GLY A 1083 35.98 24.99 38.22
C GLY A 1083 35.37 24.38 39.48
N GLN A 1084 34.58 23.30 39.37
CA GLN A 1084 33.99 22.60 40.52
C GLN A 1084 34.88 21.45 40.99
N PRO A 1085 35.21 21.38 42.30
CA PRO A 1085 36.02 20.30 42.83
C PRO A 1085 35.27 18.96 42.71
N THR A 1086 35.88 18.01 42.03
CA THR A 1086 35.38 16.65 41.80
C THR A 1086 36.43 15.66 42.32
N PHE A 1087 36.01 14.75 43.20
CA PHE A 1087 36.88 13.68 43.68
C PHE A 1087 36.81 12.49 42.72
N VAL A 1088 37.98 12.04 42.26
CA VAL A 1088 38.13 10.86 41.39
C VAL A 1088 39.12 9.89 42.04
N SER A 1089 38.97 8.59 41.79
CA SER A 1089 39.91 7.59 42.30
C SER A 1089 41.29 7.79 41.66
N VAL A 1090 42.37 7.56 42.41
CA VAL A 1090 43.71 7.55 41.84
C VAL A 1090 43.76 6.52 40.71
N GLY A 1091 44.17 6.95 39.51
CA GLY A 1091 44.15 6.14 38.30
C GLY A 1091 42.98 6.40 37.35
N THR A 1092 42.04 7.28 37.70
CA THR A 1092 41.06 7.78 36.73
C THR A 1092 41.76 8.53 35.60
N THR A 1093 41.48 8.13 34.36
CA THR A 1093 41.98 8.79 33.15
C THR A 1093 41.04 9.92 32.69
N LEU A 1094 41.52 10.78 31.80
CA LEU A 1094 40.72 11.85 31.21
C LEU A 1094 39.46 11.29 30.51
N GLY A 1095 39.58 10.22 29.73
CA GLY A 1095 38.45 9.56 29.06
C GLY A 1095 37.40 9.07 30.06
N GLN A 1096 37.82 8.34 31.10
CA GLN A 1096 36.91 7.83 32.14
C GLN A 1096 36.19 8.94 32.93
N LEU A 1097 36.80 10.11 33.06
CA LEU A 1097 36.14 11.28 33.65
C LEU A 1097 35.08 11.85 32.71
N LEU A 1098 35.39 11.94 31.42
CA LEU A 1098 34.53 12.56 30.41
C LEU A 1098 33.33 11.69 30.01
N GLU A 1099 33.46 10.37 30.04
CA GLU A 1099 32.34 9.43 29.90
C GLU A 1099 31.20 9.67 30.91
N ARG A 1100 31.47 10.38 32.01
CA ARG A 1100 30.45 10.77 32.99
C ARG A 1100 29.58 11.93 32.51
N PHE A 1101 30.04 12.70 31.54
CA PHE A 1101 29.42 13.93 31.08
C PHE A 1101 28.96 13.85 29.62
N VAL A 1102 29.66 13.10 28.77
CA VAL A 1102 29.40 12.97 27.34
C VAL A 1102 29.63 11.53 26.86
N ASN A 1103 28.92 11.09 25.82
CA ASN A 1103 29.23 9.85 25.12
C ASN A 1103 30.46 10.10 24.23
N LEU A 1104 31.56 9.39 24.48
CA LEU A 1104 32.72 9.45 23.62
C LEU A 1104 32.42 8.70 22.30
N PRO A 1105 32.83 9.23 21.12
CA PRO A 1105 32.56 8.57 19.84
C PRO A 1105 33.22 7.20 19.76
N ASP A 1106 32.48 6.21 19.23
CA ASP A 1106 32.87 4.80 19.03
C ASP A 1106 34.01 4.59 18.00
N SER A 1107 34.78 5.62 17.64
CA SER A 1107 35.87 5.48 16.67
C SER A 1107 36.92 4.53 17.24
N ASP A 1108 37.18 3.42 16.52
CA ASP A 1108 38.14 2.35 16.80
C ASP A 1108 39.03 2.63 18.02
N ALA A 1109 38.77 1.92 19.12
CA ALA A 1109 39.55 2.00 20.36
C ALA A 1109 41.07 2.20 20.09
N GLY A 1110 41.53 3.45 20.21
CA GLY A 1110 42.90 3.87 19.88
C GLY A 1110 43.07 4.94 18.77
N ALA A 1111 42.01 5.40 18.09
CA ALA A 1111 42.10 6.50 17.14
C ALA A 1111 42.01 7.88 17.84
N ALA A 1112 43.05 8.70 17.73
CA ALA A 1112 43.01 10.09 18.20
C ALA A 1112 41.95 10.88 17.41
N PRO A 1113 41.02 11.61 18.07
CA PRO A 1113 40.05 12.44 17.37
C PRO A 1113 40.74 13.54 16.56
N SER A 1114 40.08 13.96 15.48
CA SER A 1114 40.63 14.91 14.51
C SER A 1114 40.86 16.30 15.14
N GLN A 1115 41.81 17.08 14.61
CA GLN A 1115 42.15 18.44 15.09
C GLN A 1115 40.97 19.42 15.19
N ASN A 1116 39.81 19.09 14.59
CA ASN A 1116 38.63 19.95 14.55
C ASN A 1116 37.63 19.72 15.69
N ASP A 1117 37.81 18.70 16.54
CA ASP A 1117 36.97 18.53 17.71
C ASP A 1117 37.47 19.46 18.83
N GLN A 1118 36.61 20.38 19.28
CA GLN A 1118 36.83 21.21 20.47
C GLN A 1118 36.80 20.33 21.73
N GLY A 1119 37.81 19.46 21.87
CA GLY A 1119 37.96 18.55 22.98
C GLY A 1119 38.19 19.29 24.31
N PRO A 1120 38.05 18.58 25.44
CA PRO A 1120 38.20 19.16 26.75
C PRO A 1120 39.64 19.64 26.98
N ARG A 1121 39.75 20.83 27.57
CA ARG A 1121 41.03 21.47 27.87
C ARG A 1121 41.47 21.09 29.28
N VAL A 1122 42.62 20.43 29.38
CA VAL A 1122 43.23 20.08 30.67
C VAL A 1122 44.37 21.05 30.99
N SER A 1123 44.37 21.57 32.21
CA SER A 1123 45.50 22.31 32.77
C SER A 1123 46.03 21.63 34.02
N ARG A 1124 47.34 21.43 34.06
CA ARG A 1124 48.05 20.80 35.18
C ARG A 1124 48.74 21.83 36.04
N LEU A 1125 48.72 21.59 37.35
CA LEU A 1125 49.36 22.44 38.33
C LEU A 1125 50.89 22.28 38.29
N LEU A 1126 51.60 23.40 38.29
CA LEU A 1126 53.06 23.52 38.32
C LEU A 1126 53.44 24.53 39.41
N HIS A 1127 54.29 24.16 40.35
CA HIS A 1127 54.67 25.07 41.44
C HIS A 1127 55.98 25.77 41.12
N GLN A 1128 55.99 27.10 41.18
CA GLN A 1128 57.13 27.93 40.79
C GLN A 1128 57.72 28.72 41.96
N GLY A 1129 59.05 28.88 41.93
CA GLY A 1129 59.81 29.63 42.92
C GLY A 1129 59.90 28.96 44.31
N PRO A 1130 60.67 29.55 45.23
CA PRO A 1130 61.03 28.93 46.53
C PRO A 1130 59.81 28.71 47.44
N THR A 1131 58.82 29.59 47.35
CA THR A 1131 57.58 29.53 48.12
C THR A 1131 56.55 28.55 47.55
N GLY A 1132 56.84 27.92 46.41
CA GLY A 1132 55.93 27.00 45.73
C GLY A 1132 54.66 27.69 45.22
N THR A 1133 54.80 28.80 44.51
CA THR A 1133 53.66 29.54 43.95
C THR A 1133 52.95 28.70 42.89
N PRO A 1134 51.63 28.42 43.03
CA PRO A 1134 50.92 27.61 42.06
C PRO A 1134 50.75 28.35 40.73
N ALA A 1135 51.08 27.68 39.63
CA ALA A 1135 50.87 28.15 38.26
C ALA A 1135 50.25 27.01 37.44
N TYR A 1136 49.17 27.27 36.71
CA TYR A 1136 48.58 26.25 35.83
C TYR A 1136 49.19 26.34 34.45
N ARG A 1137 49.43 25.18 33.82
CA ARG A 1137 49.92 25.04 32.44
C ARG A 1137 49.02 24.10 31.66
N PHE A 1138 48.77 24.40 30.39
CA PHE A 1138 47.93 23.54 29.57
C PHE A 1138 48.65 22.25 29.23
N VAL A 1139 47.89 21.17 29.08
CA VAL A 1139 48.35 19.92 28.50
C VAL A 1139 47.94 19.94 27.04
N ASN A 1140 48.87 20.32 26.16
CA ASN A 1140 48.70 20.28 24.72
C ASN A 1140 48.80 18.83 24.23
N LEU A 1141 47.73 18.36 23.63
CA LEU A 1141 47.60 17.01 23.10
C LEU A 1141 47.97 17.07 21.62
N ARG A 1142 49.18 16.59 21.24
CA ARG A 1142 49.64 16.57 19.84
C ARG A 1142 49.25 15.26 19.14
N GLU A 1143 49.29 15.25 17.80
CA GLU A 1143 48.94 14.11 16.94
C GLU A 1143 49.61 12.79 17.37
N GLY A 1144 48.81 11.73 17.45
CA GLY A 1144 49.26 10.34 17.60
C GLY A 1144 49.35 9.80 19.04
N ALA A 1145 49.13 10.61 20.07
CA ALA A 1145 49.02 10.13 21.45
C ALA A 1145 47.55 9.91 21.84
N ASP A 1146 47.22 8.73 22.37
CA ASP A 1146 45.90 8.46 22.95
C ASP A 1146 45.75 9.23 24.27
N TYR A 1147 45.16 10.41 24.19
CA TYR A 1147 45.03 11.29 25.34
C TYR A 1147 43.89 10.88 26.27
N TRP A 1148 43.01 9.97 25.85
CA TRP A 1148 41.94 9.45 26.70
C TRP A 1148 42.52 8.67 27.88
N ASP A 1149 43.69 8.07 27.70
CA ASP A 1149 44.45 7.37 28.72
C ASP A 1149 45.29 8.28 29.62
N LEU A 1150 45.23 9.62 29.46
CA LEU A 1150 45.95 10.57 30.30
C LEU A 1150 45.54 10.41 31.77
N PRO A 1151 46.44 9.96 32.68
CA PRO A 1151 46.11 9.84 34.09
C PRO A 1151 45.98 11.21 34.73
N LEU A 1152 44.87 11.42 35.43
CA LEU A 1152 44.61 12.66 36.15
C LEU A 1152 45.47 12.73 37.42
N VAL A 1153 45.97 13.93 37.73
CA VAL A 1153 46.69 14.21 38.97
C VAL A 1153 45.96 15.28 39.79
N LYS A 1154 46.23 15.27 41.10
CA LYS A 1154 45.64 16.16 42.09
C LYS A 1154 45.83 17.62 41.66
N GLY A 1155 44.71 18.33 41.51
CA GLY A 1155 44.67 19.73 41.12
C GLY A 1155 44.46 19.97 39.63
N ASP A 1156 44.47 18.94 38.77
CA ASP A 1156 44.18 19.11 37.35
C ASP A 1156 42.82 19.81 37.16
N ARG A 1157 42.79 20.78 36.24
CA ARG A 1157 41.60 21.54 35.86
C ARG A 1157 41.16 21.12 34.48
N ILE A 1158 39.88 20.84 34.32
CA ILE A 1158 39.26 20.37 33.09
C ILE A 1158 38.15 21.36 32.74
N LEU A 1159 38.28 21.98 31.57
CA LEU A 1159 37.23 22.77 30.95
C LEU A 1159 36.62 21.90 29.84
N LEU A 1160 35.32 21.64 29.97
CA LEU A 1160 34.48 21.01 28.99
C LEU A 1160 34.14 22.07 27.94
N ASN A 1161 34.89 22.09 26.84
CA ASN A 1161 34.45 22.82 25.65
C ASN A 1161 33.20 22.08 25.14
N CYS A 1162 32.06 22.76 25.17
CA CYS A 1162 30.75 22.22 24.79
C CYS A 1162 30.49 22.43 23.30
#